data_AF-A0A967F930-F1
#
_entry.id   AF-A0A967F930-F1
#
_cell.length_a   1.000
_cell.length_b   1.000
_cell.length_c   1.000
_cell.angle_alpha   90.00
_cell.angle_beta   90.00
_cell.angle_gamma   90.00
#
_symmetry.space_group_name_H-M   'P 1'
#
loop_
_entity.id
_entity.type
_entity.pdbx_description
1 polymer ?
#
loop_
_entity_poly.entity_id
_entity_poly.type
_entity_poly.pdbx_seq_one_letter_code
_entity_poly.pdbx_strand_id
1 'polypeptide(L)'
;MKTMINRNLWFISMTFVLVLICPCYVISSVQQPVTNKDSSCKYFKIQVVDRQTGRGVPLVQLRTTNNIRYFTDSHGIVAFYEPGLMDMEVFFFVESHGYEFPKDGFGMQGTRLKTVPGESAVIKIDRLNIAERLYRVTGAGIYSDSVLTGHSVPLKNPVLNGQVMGQDSVYTCLYRGRLFWMWGDTGRPSYPLGNFSMSGAVSDLPGHGGLDPAIGINLKYFVDENGFSKKMCPLKERGMVWADGLLTVKDNEGRQRMIVKFDRLINMSDIRERGLLVFNDSTKTFEPLVRSGSIDFLPFSASGHAFGVMTEDRKYYYFATPFPLAVRMRVRAEWNDVIDANHYEVLTALEPKKSTPRRVKRLDLGDSETPYRWIPFAQLTGNDESAKTAIIKALKKEKENVHLYDIKSDKKITPHGGTVYFNTYRQRWITIFVQHFGESSLLGEVWYAEADTPVGPWAYTRQIATHNKYSFYNPKQHPFFDKDDGRVIFFEGTYSHTFSGSAESATPRYDYNQIMYRLNLDDPRLALPVAVYHIRHKQDQKEYLLRDGVEKGRKWDLVESIPFYAIEPARASEKLVAVYAHKIPGKNRQTPSLTVKRPLLNARPLFYALPTAEPGRENSNVAALYEYRYSDTEQRLYSTRAQLDKKGWIRTEKPLCRVWKAPANTPLIDSQARPAAGY
;
A
#
# COMPACT_ATOMS: atom_id res chain seq x y z
N MET A 1 -65.14 -23.48 56.68
CA MET A 1 -66.23 -23.09 55.75
C MET A 1 -66.10 -23.99 54.52
N LYS A 2 -66.66 -25.21 54.55
CA LYS A 2 -67.99 -25.57 54.00
C LYS A 2 -68.09 -25.22 52.49
N THR A 3 -67.87 -26.23 51.61
CA THR A 3 -68.89 -26.94 50.76
C THR A 3 -69.17 -26.21 49.44
N MET A 4 -69.41 -26.78 48.25
CA MET A 4 -69.86 -28.08 47.69
C MET A 4 -69.60 -27.97 46.16
N ILE A 5 -69.09 -28.95 45.38
CA ILE A 5 -69.71 -30.17 44.81
C ILE A 5 -71.04 -29.97 44.05
N ASN A 6 -71.00 -30.22 42.73
CA ASN A 6 -71.93 -31.04 41.89
C ASN A 6 -71.47 -30.88 40.42
N ARG A 7 -71.09 -31.87 39.59
CA ARG A 7 -71.43 -33.28 39.33
C ARG A 7 -72.77 -33.50 38.62
N ASN A 8 -72.69 -34.32 37.54
CA ASN A 8 -73.73 -35.12 36.84
C ASN A 8 -74.37 -34.49 35.58
N LEU A 9 -74.73 -35.20 34.49
CA LEU A 9 -74.46 -36.54 33.91
C LEU A 9 -75.25 -36.58 32.56
N TRP A 10 -74.70 -37.26 31.54
CA TRP A 10 -75.37 -38.06 30.48
C TRP A 10 -76.35 -37.44 29.44
N PHE A 11 -76.19 -37.78 28.14
CA PHE A 11 -77.03 -38.76 27.40
C PHE A 11 -76.66 -38.88 25.89
N ILE A 12 -76.38 -40.12 25.48
CA ILE A 12 -76.80 -40.88 24.25
C ILE A 12 -76.45 -40.44 22.80
N SER A 13 -75.59 -41.29 22.22
CA SER A 13 -75.54 -41.92 20.88
C SER A 13 -76.65 -41.67 19.84
N MET A 14 -76.27 -41.39 18.58
CA MET A 14 -76.90 -42.05 17.43
C MET A 14 -75.99 -42.03 16.18
N THR A 15 -75.67 -43.23 15.72
CA THR A 15 -74.95 -43.56 14.49
C THR A 15 -75.92 -43.49 13.30
N PHE A 16 -75.54 -42.81 12.21
CA PHE A 16 -76.14 -43.05 10.89
C PHE A 16 -75.03 -43.22 9.85
N VAL A 17 -74.99 -44.42 9.29
CA VAL A 17 -74.22 -44.80 8.10
C VAL A 17 -75.01 -44.34 6.89
N LEU A 18 -74.39 -43.56 6.01
CA LEU A 18 -74.90 -43.33 4.67
C LEU A 18 -73.75 -43.50 3.67
N VAL A 19 -73.82 -44.60 2.93
CA VAL A 19 -73.00 -44.90 1.76
C VAL A 19 -73.66 -44.23 0.56
N LEU A 20 -72.94 -43.34 -0.13
CA LEU A 20 -73.30 -42.86 -1.46
C LEU A 20 -72.03 -42.77 -2.31
N ILE A 21 -72.08 -43.46 -3.44
CA ILE A 21 -71.02 -43.64 -4.45
C ILE A 21 -71.19 -42.57 -5.54
N CYS A 22 -70.08 -41.94 -5.97
CA CYS A 22 -69.76 -41.31 -7.29
C CYS A 22 -69.07 -39.94 -7.15
N PRO A 23 -68.27 -39.47 -8.14
CA PRO A 23 -67.21 -40.12 -8.91
C PRO A 23 -65.86 -39.37 -8.73
N CYS A 24 -64.75 -40.03 -9.06
CA CYS A 24 -63.40 -39.45 -9.02
C CYS A 24 -63.25 -38.23 -9.93
N TYR A 25 -63.10 -37.04 -9.35
CA TYR A 25 -62.39 -35.93 -9.98
C TYR A 25 -60.95 -35.94 -9.50
N VAL A 26 -60.02 -36.24 -10.41
CA VAL A 26 -58.59 -35.97 -10.22
C VAL A 26 -58.43 -34.45 -10.33
N ILE A 27 -58.46 -33.77 -9.19
CA ILE A 27 -57.96 -32.39 -9.09
C ILE A 27 -56.46 -32.52 -8.81
N SER A 28 -55.67 -32.34 -9.86
CA SER A 28 -54.25 -32.05 -9.74
C SER A 28 -54.08 -30.77 -8.93
N SER A 29 -53.83 -30.89 -7.63
CA SER A 29 -53.35 -29.78 -6.83
C SER A 29 -51.96 -29.42 -7.34
N VAL A 30 -51.85 -28.31 -8.07
CA VAL A 30 -50.58 -27.63 -8.26
C VAL A 30 -50.15 -27.19 -6.85
N GLN A 31 -49.32 -28.01 -6.22
CA GLN A 31 -48.55 -27.62 -5.05
C GLN A 31 -47.68 -26.45 -5.50
N GLN A 32 -48.09 -25.24 -5.12
CA GLN A 32 -47.15 -24.14 -5.05
C GLN A 32 -45.98 -24.63 -4.19
N PRO A 33 -44.72 -24.41 -4.61
CA PRO A 33 -43.59 -24.70 -3.75
C PRO A 33 -43.72 -23.77 -2.55
N VAL A 34 -44.25 -24.29 -1.45
CA VAL A 34 -44.04 -23.71 -0.13
C VAL A 34 -42.53 -23.83 0.07
N THR A 35 -41.82 -22.74 -0.19
CA THR A 35 -40.46 -22.59 0.29
C THR A 35 -40.57 -22.72 1.79
N ASN A 36 -40.19 -23.89 2.30
CA ASN A 36 -39.93 -24.09 3.71
C ASN A 36 -38.84 -23.06 4.04
N LYS A 37 -39.25 -21.89 4.56
CA LYS A 37 -38.35 -21.01 5.29
C LYS A 37 -37.79 -21.91 6.38
N ASP A 38 -36.51 -22.20 6.29
CA ASP A 38 -35.81 -22.98 7.29
C ASP A 38 -35.97 -22.26 8.63
N SER A 39 -36.95 -22.69 9.43
CA SER A 39 -37.34 -22.10 10.70
C SER A 39 -36.31 -22.34 11.80
N SER A 40 -35.10 -22.79 11.44
CA SER A 40 -33.99 -23.07 12.33
C SER A 40 -32.97 -21.93 12.44
N CYS A 41 -32.90 -21.01 11.46
CA CYS A 41 -31.93 -19.92 11.49
C CYS A 41 -32.43 -18.77 12.38
N LYS A 42 -31.91 -18.69 13.60
CA LYS A 42 -32.24 -17.62 14.56
C LYS A 42 -31.73 -16.23 14.16
N TYR A 43 -30.80 -16.13 13.22
CA TYR A 43 -30.17 -14.87 12.84
C TYR A 43 -30.97 -14.13 11.76
N PHE A 44 -31.04 -12.81 11.87
CA PHE A 44 -31.36 -11.92 10.75
C PHE A 44 -30.05 -11.47 10.10
N LYS A 45 -29.87 -11.77 8.81
CA LYS A 45 -28.62 -11.45 8.09
C LYS A 45 -28.65 -10.02 7.56
N ILE A 46 -27.74 -9.17 8.04
CA ILE A 46 -27.53 -7.84 7.46
C ILE A 46 -26.27 -7.89 6.61
N GLN A 47 -26.38 -7.59 5.32
CA GLN A 47 -25.22 -7.46 4.43
C GLN A 47 -25.00 -6.01 4.03
N VAL A 48 -23.80 -5.48 4.29
CA VAL A 48 -23.38 -4.17 3.82
C VAL A 48 -22.53 -4.32 2.58
N VAL A 49 -22.91 -3.64 1.50
CA VAL A 49 -22.21 -3.72 0.20
C VAL A 49 -21.81 -2.35 -0.32
N ASP A 50 -20.70 -2.31 -1.05
CA ASP A 50 -20.26 -1.16 -1.82
C ASP A 50 -21.25 -0.94 -2.96
N ARG A 51 -21.86 0.24 -3.04
CA ARG A 51 -22.83 0.58 -4.10
C ARG A 51 -22.20 0.46 -5.50
N GLN A 52 -20.90 0.74 -5.63
CA GLN A 52 -20.21 0.79 -6.92
C GLN A 52 -19.96 -0.61 -7.48
N THR A 53 -19.65 -1.59 -6.61
CA THR A 53 -19.19 -2.93 -7.05
C THR A 53 -20.10 -4.07 -6.62
N GLY A 54 -21.05 -3.82 -5.70
CA GLY A 54 -21.88 -4.85 -5.07
C GLY A 54 -21.12 -5.74 -4.09
N ARG A 55 -19.82 -5.50 -3.89
CA ARG A 55 -18.98 -6.29 -2.98
C ARG A 55 -19.36 -6.03 -1.52
N GLY A 56 -19.39 -7.08 -0.71
CA GLY A 56 -19.45 -6.95 0.74
C GLY A 56 -18.33 -6.10 1.31
N VAL A 57 -18.66 -5.15 2.20
CA VAL A 57 -17.67 -4.24 2.79
C VAL A 57 -17.34 -4.68 4.21
N PRO A 58 -16.10 -5.16 4.48
CA PRO A 58 -15.68 -5.48 5.85
C PRO A 58 -15.53 -4.22 6.69
N LEU A 59 -15.51 -4.39 8.01
CA LEU A 59 -15.19 -3.35 9.00
C LEU A 59 -16.22 -2.20 9.02
N VAL A 60 -17.46 -2.46 8.63
CA VAL A 60 -18.56 -1.51 8.79
C VAL A 60 -19.16 -1.72 10.17
N GLN A 61 -19.25 -0.65 10.95
CA GLN A 61 -19.95 -0.65 12.23
C GLN A 61 -21.44 -0.42 12.00
N LEU A 62 -22.25 -1.32 12.55
CA LEU A 62 -23.70 -1.14 12.74
C LEU A 62 -23.95 -0.95 14.23
N ARG A 63 -24.49 0.21 14.62
CA ARG A 63 -24.74 0.53 16.03
C ARG A 63 -26.23 0.82 16.27
N THR A 64 -26.85 0.18 17.24
CA THR A 64 -28.25 0.44 17.61
C THR A 64 -28.39 1.74 18.42
N THR A 65 -29.63 2.18 18.67
CA THR A 65 -29.91 3.40 19.46
C THR A 65 -29.48 3.30 20.92
N ASN A 66 -29.36 2.08 21.47
CA ASN A 66 -28.80 1.81 22.80
C ASN A 66 -27.32 1.37 22.78
N ASN A 67 -26.61 1.65 21.68
CA ASN A 67 -25.16 1.46 21.53
C ASN A 67 -24.63 0.02 21.47
N ILE A 68 -25.47 -0.98 21.15
CA ILE A 68 -24.98 -2.31 20.78
C ILE A 68 -24.23 -2.17 19.45
N ARG A 69 -22.98 -2.63 19.39
CA ARG A 69 -22.09 -2.48 18.22
C ARG A 69 -21.84 -3.83 17.56
N TYR A 70 -22.16 -3.91 16.28
CA TYR A 70 -21.81 -5.01 15.39
C TYR A 70 -20.81 -4.52 14.34
N PHE A 71 -19.96 -5.41 13.87
CA PHE A 71 -18.97 -5.12 12.82
C PHE A 71 -19.06 -6.18 11.75
N THR A 72 -19.12 -5.74 10.49
CA THR A 72 -19.18 -6.68 9.38
C THR A 72 -17.90 -7.49 9.25
N ASP A 73 -18.07 -8.78 8.93
CA ASP A 73 -16.99 -9.69 8.56
C ASP A 73 -16.49 -9.43 7.12
N SER A 74 -15.62 -10.31 6.60
CA SER A 74 -15.00 -10.14 5.28
C SER A 74 -15.97 -10.20 4.08
N HIS A 75 -17.22 -10.63 4.26
CA HIS A 75 -18.28 -10.54 3.26
C HIS A 75 -19.24 -9.36 3.49
N GLY A 76 -18.91 -8.46 4.42
CA GLY A 76 -19.81 -7.38 4.77
C GLY A 76 -21.02 -7.85 5.59
N ILE A 77 -20.97 -9.02 6.23
CA ILE A 77 -22.13 -9.61 6.91
C ILE A 77 -22.07 -9.36 8.42
N VAL A 78 -23.22 -9.04 8.98
CA VAL A 78 -23.55 -9.15 10.41
C VAL A 78 -24.62 -10.22 10.60
N ALA A 79 -24.36 -11.14 11.52
CA ALA A 79 -25.34 -12.13 11.99
C ALA A 79 -26.11 -11.53 13.19
N PHE A 80 -27.19 -10.78 12.93
CA PHE A 80 -27.93 -10.09 13.99
C PHE A 80 -28.86 -11.05 14.73
N TYR A 81 -28.67 -11.18 16.03
CA TYR A 81 -29.57 -11.88 16.93
C TYR A 81 -29.47 -11.27 18.32
N GLU A 82 -30.45 -10.45 18.68
CA GLU A 82 -30.50 -9.75 19.96
C GLU A 82 -31.84 -10.02 20.65
N PRO A 83 -31.86 -10.72 21.79
CA PRO A 83 -33.08 -10.96 22.55
C PRO A 83 -33.85 -9.65 22.84
N GLY A 84 -35.12 -9.62 22.44
CA GLY A 84 -35.98 -8.44 22.60
C GLY A 84 -35.90 -7.41 21.45
N LEU A 85 -35.05 -7.62 20.44
CA LEU A 85 -34.98 -6.79 19.23
C LEU A 85 -35.23 -7.59 17.93
N MET A 86 -35.78 -8.79 18.02
CA MET A 86 -36.22 -9.58 16.86
C MET A 86 -37.68 -9.28 16.52
N ASP A 87 -38.07 -9.52 15.26
CA ASP A 87 -39.45 -9.35 14.75
C ASP A 87 -40.03 -7.93 14.90
N MET A 88 -39.16 -6.91 14.94
CA MET A 88 -39.53 -5.50 15.03
C MET A 88 -38.66 -4.62 14.13
N GLU A 89 -39.00 -3.33 14.03
CA GLU A 89 -38.11 -2.37 13.38
C GLU A 89 -36.98 -1.96 14.33
N VAL A 90 -35.73 -2.12 13.88
CA VAL A 90 -34.53 -1.72 14.62
C VAL A 90 -33.75 -0.71 13.78
N PHE A 91 -33.38 0.42 14.40
CA PHE A 91 -32.54 1.42 13.76
C PHE A 91 -31.05 1.11 13.94
N PHE A 92 -30.28 1.19 12.86
CA PHE A 92 -28.84 1.01 12.85
C PHE A 92 -28.15 2.26 12.31
N PHE A 93 -27.30 2.88 13.12
CA PHE A 93 -26.28 3.82 12.64
C PHE A 93 -25.24 3.06 11.81
N VAL A 94 -24.81 3.65 10.69
CA VAL A 94 -23.87 3.03 9.74
C VAL A 94 -22.60 3.87 9.64
N GLU A 95 -21.47 3.31 10.06
CA GLU A 95 -20.17 4.00 10.07
C GLU A 95 -19.06 3.11 9.50
N SER A 96 -18.17 3.67 8.68
CA SER A 96 -17.09 2.91 8.06
C SER A 96 -15.94 3.83 7.61
N HIS A 97 -14.70 3.35 7.75
CA HIS A 97 -13.52 4.04 7.24
C HIS A 97 -13.54 4.10 5.71
N GLY A 98 -13.49 5.30 5.12
CA GLY A 98 -13.39 5.48 3.67
C GLY A 98 -14.67 5.18 2.88
N TYR A 99 -15.82 5.11 3.56
CA TYR A 99 -17.15 4.98 2.96
C TYR A 99 -18.12 5.94 3.65
N GLU A 100 -19.20 6.28 2.96
CA GLU A 100 -20.29 7.09 3.51
C GLU A 100 -21.65 6.40 3.37
N PHE A 101 -22.56 6.76 4.27
CA PHE A 101 -23.98 6.45 4.19
C PHE A 101 -24.74 7.77 4.27
N PRO A 102 -25.84 7.96 3.53
CA PRO A 102 -26.58 9.22 3.53
C PRO A 102 -27.11 9.57 4.92
N LYS A 103 -27.12 10.87 5.22
CA LYS A 103 -27.79 11.42 6.39
C LYS A 103 -29.26 11.70 6.07
N ASP A 104 -30.13 11.50 7.05
CA ASP A 104 -31.53 11.94 6.96
C ASP A 104 -31.66 13.47 7.17
N GLY A 105 -32.90 13.98 7.15
CA GLY A 105 -33.20 15.41 7.36
C GLY A 105 -32.82 15.96 8.74
N PHE A 106 -32.51 15.08 9.71
CA PHE A 106 -32.02 15.43 11.05
C PHE A 106 -30.51 15.22 11.21
N GLY A 107 -29.81 14.82 10.14
CA GLY A 107 -28.38 14.55 10.15
C GLY A 107 -28.00 13.15 10.65
N MET A 108 -28.96 12.26 10.90
CA MET A 108 -28.70 10.90 11.37
C MET A 108 -28.24 10.01 10.22
N GLN A 109 -27.12 9.32 10.41
CA GLN A 109 -26.53 8.43 9.42
C GLN A 109 -26.88 6.97 9.74
N GLY A 110 -28.02 6.49 9.24
CA GLY A 110 -28.49 5.14 9.55
C GLY A 110 -29.81 4.76 8.88
N THR A 111 -30.26 3.54 9.12
CA THR A 111 -31.49 3.00 8.53
C THR A 111 -32.23 2.05 9.46
N ARG A 112 -33.54 1.88 9.23
CA ARG A 112 -34.38 0.90 9.95
C ARG A 112 -34.48 -0.39 9.16
N LEU A 113 -34.34 -1.51 9.85
CA LEU A 113 -34.53 -2.85 9.28
C LEU A 113 -35.56 -3.62 10.12
N LYS A 114 -36.41 -4.41 9.46
CA LYS A 114 -37.31 -5.35 10.14
C LYS A 114 -36.56 -6.66 10.40
N THR A 115 -36.26 -6.96 11.66
CA THR A 115 -35.32 -8.00 12.08
C THR A 115 -35.98 -9.38 12.25
N VAL A 116 -36.60 -9.90 11.18
CA VAL A 116 -37.26 -11.22 11.22
C VAL A 116 -36.22 -12.34 11.16
N PRO A 117 -36.21 -13.32 12.08
CA PRO A 117 -35.30 -14.46 12.03
C PRO A 117 -35.33 -15.19 10.69
N GLY A 118 -34.16 -15.58 10.18
CA GLY A 118 -33.99 -16.27 8.89
C GLY A 118 -34.12 -15.38 7.66
N GLU A 119 -34.58 -14.13 7.80
CA GLU A 119 -34.60 -13.16 6.71
C GLU A 119 -33.28 -12.39 6.58
N SER A 120 -33.21 -11.52 5.57
CA SER A 120 -32.02 -10.72 5.31
C SER A 120 -32.34 -9.35 4.74
N ALA A 121 -31.44 -8.39 4.98
CA ALA A 121 -31.46 -7.08 4.36
C ALA A 121 -30.08 -6.68 3.83
N VAL A 122 -30.08 -5.78 2.84
CA VAL A 122 -28.88 -5.23 2.23
C VAL A 122 -28.82 -3.72 2.46
N ILE A 123 -27.71 -3.26 3.04
CA ILE A 123 -27.37 -1.83 3.16
C ILE A 123 -26.32 -1.50 2.10
N LYS A 124 -26.59 -0.49 1.28
CA LYS A 124 -25.63 0.00 0.27
C LYS A 124 -24.92 1.26 0.79
N ILE A 125 -23.60 1.27 0.79
CA ILE A 125 -22.75 2.41 1.18
C ILE A 125 -21.88 2.86 0.01
N ASP A 126 -21.49 4.13 0.01
CA ASP A 126 -20.75 4.75 -1.09
C ASP A 126 -19.26 4.86 -0.74
N ARG A 127 -18.39 4.26 -1.58
CA ARG A 127 -16.95 4.27 -1.37
C ARG A 127 -16.33 5.62 -1.70
N LEU A 128 -15.64 6.21 -0.73
CA LEU A 128 -14.87 7.45 -0.89
C LEU A 128 -13.40 7.17 -1.27
N ASN A 129 -12.83 6.10 -0.71
CA ASN A 129 -11.47 5.65 -1.04
C ASN A 129 -11.33 5.31 -2.53
N ILE A 130 -10.11 5.44 -3.05
CA ILE A 130 -9.78 4.96 -4.39
C ILE A 130 -9.53 3.45 -4.33
N ALA A 131 -8.77 3.00 -3.33
CA ALA A 131 -8.56 1.59 -3.07
C ALA A 131 -9.82 0.95 -2.49
N GLU A 132 -10.15 -0.24 -2.97
CA GLU A 132 -11.28 -1.03 -2.50
C GLU A 132 -10.82 -1.97 -1.38
N ARG A 133 -11.46 -1.88 -0.21
CA ARG A 133 -11.17 -2.76 0.94
C ARG A 133 -11.76 -4.15 0.68
N LEU A 134 -10.96 -5.21 0.77
CA LEU A 134 -11.37 -6.55 0.37
C LEU A 134 -11.77 -7.47 1.53
N TYR A 135 -10.85 -7.78 2.44
CA TYR A 135 -11.02 -8.73 3.54
C TYR A 135 -9.86 -8.62 4.54
N ARG A 136 -9.97 -9.27 5.71
CA ARG A 136 -8.82 -9.51 6.61
C ARG A 136 -8.04 -10.74 6.17
N VAL A 137 -6.72 -10.65 6.08
CA VAL A 137 -5.84 -11.79 5.74
C VAL A 137 -5.55 -12.65 6.96
N THR A 138 -5.40 -12.03 8.13
CA THR A 138 -5.03 -12.69 9.39
C THR A 138 -6.12 -12.54 10.46
N GLY A 139 -5.95 -13.27 11.56
CA GLY A 139 -6.75 -13.13 12.77
C GLY A 139 -7.98 -14.01 12.81
N ALA A 140 -8.68 -13.93 13.95
CA ALA A 140 -9.89 -14.69 14.17
C ALA A 140 -11.13 -14.02 13.56
N GLY A 141 -12.12 -14.84 13.23
CA GLY A 141 -13.44 -14.45 12.78
C GLY A 141 -13.48 -13.74 11.42
N ILE A 142 -12.55 -14.05 10.50
CA ILE A 142 -12.49 -13.44 9.15
C ILE A 142 -13.86 -13.51 8.46
N TYR A 143 -14.53 -14.66 8.57
CA TYR A 143 -15.88 -14.91 8.03
C TYR A 143 -16.85 -15.47 9.09
N SER A 144 -16.72 -15.06 10.35
CA SER A 144 -17.54 -15.60 11.45
C SER A 144 -19.04 -15.47 11.19
N ASP A 145 -19.48 -14.28 10.77
CA ASP A 145 -20.90 -13.96 10.64
C ASP A 145 -21.50 -14.54 9.36
N SER A 146 -20.67 -14.68 8.31
CA SER A 146 -20.98 -15.48 7.13
C SER A 146 -21.31 -16.92 7.51
N VAL A 147 -20.46 -17.57 8.31
CA VAL A 147 -20.69 -18.96 8.74
C VAL A 147 -21.96 -19.07 9.59
N LEU A 148 -22.19 -18.15 10.53
CA LEU A 148 -23.39 -18.14 11.38
C LEU A 148 -24.70 -17.99 10.59
N THR A 149 -24.66 -17.29 9.45
CA THR A 149 -25.82 -17.06 8.58
C THR A 149 -25.92 -18.07 7.44
N GLY A 150 -25.06 -19.10 7.41
CA GLY A 150 -25.03 -20.11 6.36
C GLY A 150 -24.50 -19.59 5.01
N HIS A 151 -23.84 -18.45 4.99
CA HIS A 151 -23.23 -17.89 3.78
C HIS A 151 -21.94 -18.63 3.43
N SER A 152 -21.76 -18.98 2.16
CA SER A 152 -20.57 -19.69 1.67
C SER A 152 -19.30 -18.85 1.86
N VAL A 153 -18.18 -19.49 2.22
CA VAL A 153 -16.90 -18.83 2.50
C VAL A 153 -15.76 -19.45 1.69
N PRO A 154 -14.78 -18.64 1.23
CA PRO A 154 -13.75 -19.12 0.31
C PRO A 154 -12.57 -19.81 1.00
N LEU A 155 -12.35 -19.55 2.29
CA LEU A 155 -11.17 -20.04 3.01
C LEU A 155 -11.39 -21.44 3.59
N LYS A 156 -10.33 -22.26 3.60
CA LYS A 156 -10.31 -23.57 4.25
C LYS A 156 -10.50 -23.48 5.78
N ASN A 157 -9.90 -22.46 6.39
CA ASN A 157 -10.01 -22.17 7.83
C ASN A 157 -10.60 -20.75 8.01
N PRO A 158 -11.91 -20.56 7.82
CA PRO A 158 -12.53 -19.24 7.65
C PRO A 158 -12.77 -18.47 8.96
N VAL A 159 -12.73 -19.16 10.10
CA VAL A 159 -13.03 -18.58 11.43
C VAL A 159 -11.80 -18.52 12.32
N LEU A 160 -10.97 -19.56 12.38
CA LEU A 160 -9.74 -19.57 13.16
C LEU A 160 -8.70 -20.45 12.47
N ASN A 161 -7.49 -19.91 12.26
CA ASN A 161 -6.38 -20.62 11.62
C ASN A 161 -5.11 -20.40 12.42
N GLY A 162 -4.35 -21.48 12.70
CA GLY A 162 -3.14 -21.42 13.53
C GLY A 162 -3.34 -20.84 14.94
N GLN A 163 -4.57 -20.84 15.45
CA GLN A 163 -4.98 -20.17 16.69
C GLN A 163 -4.50 -18.70 16.77
N VAL A 164 -4.53 -17.97 15.66
CA VAL A 164 -4.09 -16.58 15.60
C VAL A 164 -5.25 -15.62 15.90
N MET A 165 -5.06 -14.71 16.85
CA MET A 165 -6.02 -13.64 17.14
C MET A 165 -5.67 -12.30 16.45
N GLY A 166 -4.38 -12.06 16.24
CA GLY A 166 -3.81 -10.90 15.54
C GLY A 166 -2.32 -11.12 15.28
N GLN A 167 -1.78 -10.48 14.24
CA GLN A 167 -0.39 -10.50 13.80
C GLN A 167 0.08 -9.11 13.37
N ASP A 168 1.17 -8.66 13.96
CA ASP A 168 1.83 -7.41 13.62
C ASP A 168 2.63 -7.48 12.31
N SER A 169 2.63 -6.37 11.56
CA SER A 169 3.41 -6.16 10.35
C SER A 169 3.10 -7.18 9.25
N VAL A 170 3.88 -7.19 8.17
CA VAL A 170 3.90 -8.29 7.20
C VAL A 170 5.16 -8.20 6.36
N TYR A 171 5.75 -9.35 6.06
CA TYR A 171 6.84 -9.50 5.10
C TYR A 171 6.60 -10.75 4.27
N THR A 172 6.83 -10.64 2.96
CA THR A 172 6.64 -11.74 2.02
C THR A 172 7.84 -11.91 1.12
N CYS A 173 8.14 -13.15 0.77
CA CYS A 173 9.08 -13.48 -0.29
C CYS A 173 8.70 -14.80 -0.98
N LEU A 174 9.10 -14.95 -2.24
CA LEU A 174 8.99 -16.22 -2.95
C LEU A 174 10.21 -17.08 -2.61
N TYR A 175 9.97 -18.27 -2.05
CA TYR A 175 11.03 -19.21 -1.69
C TYR A 175 10.60 -20.63 -2.07
N ARG A 176 11.41 -21.30 -2.92
CA ARG A 176 11.15 -22.65 -3.44
C ARG A 176 9.74 -22.83 -4.01
N GLY A 177 9.30 -21.85 -4.81
CA GLY A 177 8.01 -21.90 -5.53
C GLY A 177 6.76 -21.62 -4.68
N ARG A 178 6.91 -21.24 -3.41
CA ARG A 178 5.79 -20.89 -2.52
C ARG A 178 5.96 -19.49 -1.95
N LEU A 179 4.85 -18.81 -1.73
CA LEU A 179 4.86 -17.51 -1.09
C LEU A 179 4.95 -17.70 0.42
N PHE A 180 6.06 -17.23 1.00
CA PHE A 180 6.25 -17.21 2.45
C PHE A 180 5.71 -15.89 3.01
N TRP A 181 5.07 -16.02 4.16
CA TRP A 181 4.48 -14.92 4.91
C TRP A 181 5.09 -14.91 6.31
N MET A 182 5.55 -13.75 6.73
CA MET A 182 6.20 -13.53 8.01
C MET A 182 5.56 -12.34 8.72
N TRP A 183 5.29 -12.52 10.01
CA TRP A 183 4.68 -11.53 10.88
C TRP A 183 5.44 -11.42 12.20
N GLY A 184 5.31 -10.28 12.87
CA GLY A 184 5.85 -10.04 14.19
C GLY A 184 4.98 -10.60 15.30
N ASP A 185 4.72 -9.76 16.30
CA ASP A 185 3.95 -10.07 17.50
C ASP A 185 2.60 -10.71 17.14
N THR A 186 2.31 -11.86 17.73
CA THR A 186 1.16 -12.69 17.36
C THR A 186 0.36 -13.09 18.59
N GLY A 187 -0.89 -12.62 18.67
CA GLY A 187 -1.82 -12.94 19.76
C GLY A 187 -2.45 -14.33 19.65
N ARG A 188 -2.84 -14.91 20.79
CA ARG A 188 -3.45 -16.25 20.90
C ARG A 188 -4.75 -16.23 21.71
N PRO A 189 -5.65 -17.22 21.56
CA PRO A 189 -6.88 -17.32 22.35
C PRO A 189 -6.63 -17.63 23.83
N SER A 190 -5.67 -18.50 24.14
CA SER A 190 -5.55 -19.12 25.46
C SER A 190 -4.94 -18.24 26.54
N TYR A 191 -4.29 -17.12 26.18
CA TYR A 191 -3.61 -16.25 27.13
C TYR A 191 -3.38 -14.84 26.54
N PRO A 192 -3.36 -13.76 27.37
CA PRO A 192 -3.14 -12.39 26.89
C PRO A 192 -1.77 -12.13 26.25
N LEU A 193 -0.76 -12.95 26.55
CA LEU A 193 0.55 -12.90 25.89
C LEU A 193 0.66 -13.94 24.77
N GLY A 194 1.34 -13.54 23.70
CA GLY A 194 1.42 -14.28 22.45
C GLY A 194 2.82 -14.81 22.12
N ASN A 195 3.10 -14.92 20.82
CA ASN A 195 4.44 -15.16 20.28
C ASN A 195 5.09 -13.82 19.88
N PHE A 196 6.27 -13.55 20.44
CA PHE A 196 7.08 -12.34 20.19
C PHE A 196 8.44 -12.68 19.55
N SER A 197 8.49 -13.77 18.77
CA SER A 197 9.71 -14.27 18.13
C SER A 197 9.47 -14.58 16.65
N MET A 198 8.68 -13.71 16.00
CA MET A 198 8.12 -13.87 14.65
C MET A 198 7.20 -15.10 14.49
N SER A 199 6.20 -14.97 13.64
CA SER A 199 5.29 -16.03 13.18
C SER A 199 5.35 -16.16 11.67
N GLY A 200 4.95 -17.32 11.12
CA GLY A 200 5.00 -17.52 9.67
C GLY A 200 3.98 -18.50 9.13
N ALA A 201 3.70 -18.35 7.84
CA ALA A 201 2.86 -19.25 7.06
C ALA A 201 3.37 -19.32 5.62
N VAL A 202 2.78 -20.23 4.86
CA VAL A 202 2.97 -20.33 3.41
C VAL A 202 1.63 -20.37 2.71
N SER A 203 1.57 -19.82 1.51
CA SER A 203 0.46 -20.02 0.57
C SER A 203 1.00 -20.41 -0.79
N ASP A 204 0.15 -21.08 -1.57
CA ASP A 204 0.42 -21.31 -2.98
C ASP A 204 0.04 -20.05 -3.77
N LEU A 205 0.70 -19.83 -4.91
CA LEU A 205 0.41 -18.69 -5.78
C LEU A 205 -0.92 -18.90 -6.54
N PRO A 206 -1.61 -17.82 -6.94
CA PRO A 206 -2.67 -17.90 -7.93
C PRO A 206 -2.18 -18.64 -9.18
N GLY A 207 -3.00 -19.53 -9.74
CA GLY A 207 -2.61 -20.39 -10.86
C GLY A 207 -1.82 -21.65 -10.47
N HIS A 208 -1.36 -21.78 -9.22
CA HIS A 208 -0.64 -22.94 -8.69
C HIS A 208 -1.36 -23.56 -7.47
N GLY A 209 -2.69 -23.50 -7.45
CA GLY A 209 -3.53 -24.00 -6.34
C GLY A 209 -3.87 -22.96 -5.27
N GLY A 210 -3.26 -21.77 -5.33
CA GLY A 210 -3.67 -20.61 -4.56
C GLY A 210 -5.01 -20.04 -5.04
N LEU A 211 -5.75 -19.40 -4.14
CA LEU A 211 -6.98 -18.69 -4.46
C LEU A 211 -6.70 -17.42 -5.28
N ASP A 212 -7.72 -16.92 -5.95
CA ASP A 212 -7.70 -15.56 -6.49
C ASP A 212 -7.52 -14.55 -5.32
N PRO A 213 -6.54 -13.64 -5.38
CA PRO A 213 -6.29 -12.67 -4.31
C PRO A 213 -7.46 -11.71 -4.06
N ALA A 214 -8.41 -11.57 -5.00
CA ALA A 214 -9.63 -10.79 -4.79
C ALA A 214 -10.67 -11.48 -3.89
N ILE A 215 -10.53 -12.78 -3.61
CA ILE A 215 -11.47 -13.55 -2.77
C ILE A 215 -10.86 -14.03 -1.46
N GLY A 216 -9.56 -14.30 -1.39
CA GLY A 216 -8.93 -14.77 -0.15
C GLY A 216 -7.54 -15.37 -0.35
N ILE A 217 -6.88 -15.71 0.76
CA ILE A 217 -5.58 -16.39 0.78
C ILE A 217 -5.67 -17.58 1.73
N ASN A 218 -5.43 -18.80 1.23
CA ASN A 218 -5.35 -19.99 2.06
C ASN A 218 -3.97 -20.10 2.72
N LEU A 219 -3.81 -19.52 3.91
CA LEU A 219 -2.60 -19.61 4.70
C LEU A 219 -2.46 -20.99 5.36
N LYS A 220 -1.30 -21.62 5.19
CA LYS A 220 -0.87 -22.79 5.97
C LYS A 220 0.18 -22.34 6.99
N TYR A 221 -0.25 -22.15 8.23
CA TYR A 221 0.63 -21.74 9.32
C TYR A 221 1.67 -22.80 9.68
N PHE A 222 2.84 -22.35 10.08
CA PHE A 222 3.75 -23.18 10.87
C PHE A 222 3.26 -23.17 12.32
N VAL A 223 2.79 -24.31 12.83
CA VAL A 223 2.22 -24.42 14.17
C VAL A 223 3.09 -25.24 15.11
N ASP A 224 2.93 -25.03 16.41
CA ASP A 224 3.50 -25.84 17.48
C ASP A 224 2.62 -27.07 17.77
N GLU A 225 3.02 -27.87 18.77
CA GLU A 225 2.30 -29.08 19.19
C GLU A 225 0.88 -28.80 19.71
N ASN A 226 0.60 -27.56 20.15
CA ASN A 226 -0.72 -27.13 20.60
C ASN A 226 -1.58 -26.56 19.47
N GLY A 227 -1.04 -26.49 18.25
CA GLY A 227 -1.71 -25.94 17.06
C GLY A 227 -1.65 -24.41 16.95
N PHE A 228 -0.90 -23.73 17.81
CA PHE A 228 -0.70 -22.28 17.73
C PHE A 228 0.47 -21.93 16.82
N SER A 229 0.41 -20.78 16.13
CA SER A 229 1.49 -20.25 15.28
C SER A 229 2.83 -20.23 16.03
N LYS A 230 3.77 -21.08 15.60
CA LYS A 230 5.02 -21.32 16.33
C LYS A 230 6.00 -20.15 16.20
N LYS A 231 6.95 -20.10 17.13
CA LYS A 231 8.12 -19.21 17.05
C LYS A 231 8.94 -19.53 15.80
N MET A 232 9.07 -18.57 14.90
CA MET A 232 9.89 -18.73 13.71
C MET A 232 11.36 -18.40 13.96
N CYS A 233 11.67 -17.54 14.94
CA CYS A 233 13.03 -17.19 15.34
C CYS A 233 13.30 -17.57 16.82
N PRO A 234 13.39 -18.87 17.17
CA PRO A 234 13.52 -19.34 18.54
C PRO A 234 14.96 -19.16 19.09
N LEU A 235 15.41 -17.92 19.21
CA LEU A 235 16.71 -17.59 19.82
C LEU A 235 16.73 -18.02 21.30
N LYS A 236 17.89 -18.49 21.78
CA LYS A 236 18.06 -18.97 23.17
C LYS A 236 18.08 -17.80 24.16
N GLU A 237 18.61 -16.66 23.73
CA GLU A 237 18.71 -15.46 24.54
C GLU A 237 17.33 -14.85 24.79
N ARG A 238 17.16 -14.27 25.98
CA ARG A 238 15.94 -13.55 26.33
C ARG A 238 15.74 -12.32 25.43
N GLY A 239 14.48 -12.08 25.09
CA GLY A 239 14.04 -10.89 24.35
C GLY A 239 12.97 -11.24 23.32
N MET A 240 12.28 -10.21 22.86
CA MET A 240 11.47 -10.29 21.65
C MET A 240 12.41 -10.30 20.44
N VAL A 241 11.97 -10.88 19.33
CA VAL A 241 12.71 -10.88 18.07
C VAL A 241 11.80 -10.34 16.98
N TRP A 242 12.22 -9.23 16.39
CA TRP A 242 11.59 -8.64 15.21
C TRP A 242 12.51 -8.78 14.03
N ALA A 243 11.94 -8.95 12.83
CA ALA A 243 12.73 -9.16 11.64
C ALA A 243 12.14 -8.40 10.44
N ASP A 244 13.02 -7.87 9.60
CA ASP A 244 12.70 -7.14 8.38
C ASP A 244 13.75 -7.40 7.27
N GLY A 245 13.55 -6.83 6.08
CA GLY A 245 14.49 -7.02 4.97
C GLY A 245 14.55 -8.45 4.42
N LEU A 246 13.44 -9.19 4.51
CA LEU A 246 13.34 -10.58 4.05
C LEU A 246 13.67 -10.70 2.56
N LEU A 247 14.66 -11.54 2.21
CA LEU A 247 15.14 -11.73 0.84
C LEU A 247 15.59 -13.17 0.57
N THR A 248 15.82 -13.52 -0.70
CA THR A 248 16.33 -14.83 -1.11
C THR A 248 17.54 -14.71 -2.04
N VAL A 249 18.59 -15.48 -1.78
CA VAL A 249 19.83 -15.54 -2.58
C VAL A 249 20.29 -16.98 -2.75
N LYS A 250 21.18 -17.24 -3.70
CA LYS A 250 21.87 -18.54 -3.77
C LYS A 250 23.11 -18.50 -2.89
N ASP A 251 23.36 -19.55 -2.12
CA ASP A 251 24.62 -19.72 -1.39
C ASP A 251 25.75 -20.17 -2.33
N ASN A 252 26.96 -20.32 -1.77
CA ASN A 252 28.16 -20.73 -2.52
C ASN A 252 28.05 -22.16 -3.11
N GLU A 253 27.06 -22.97 -2.69
CA GLU A 253 26.75 -24.28 -3.25
C GLU A 253 25.60 -24.20 -4.29
N GLY A 254 25.12 -23.00 -4.60
CA GLY A 254 24.03 -22.75 -5.55
C GLY A 254 22.62 -22.98 -4.98
N ARG A 255 22.48 -23.27 -3.69
CA ARG A 255 21.18 -23.52 -3.04
C ARG A 255 20.48 -22.21 -2.76
N GLN A 256 19.19 -22.13 -3.07
CA GLN A 256 18.39 -20.97 -2.66
C GLN A 256 18.25 -20.96 -1.13
N ARG A 257 18.59 -19.82 -0.51
CA ARG A 257 18.50 -19.54 0.93
C ARG A 257 17.65 -18.30 1.15
N MET A 258 16.89 -18.30 2.25
CA MET A 258 16.08 -17.17 2.70
C MET A 258 16.75 -16.53 3.91
N ILE A 259 17.01 -15.23 3.84
CA ILE A 259 17.72 -14.45 4.85
C ILE A 259 16.84 -13.29 5.30
N VAL A 260 16.92 -12.96 6.58
CA VAL A 260 16.22 -11.81 7.17
C VAL A 260 17.13 -11.10 8.16
N LYS A 261 17.03 -9.76 8.24
CA LYS A 261 17.69 -9.00 9.31
C LYS A 261 16.81 -9.05 10.55
N PHE A 262 17.41 -9.21 11.73
CA PHE A 262 16.68 -9.24 13.00
C PHE A 262 17.17 -8.17 13.99
N ASP A 263 16.28 -7.78 14.88
CA ASP A 263 16.55 -7.06 16.13
C ASP A 263 16.10 -7.94 17.31
N ARG A 264 16.94 -8.10 18.33
CA ARG A 264 16.53 -8.66 19.63
C ARG A 264 16.38 -7.56 20.66
N LEU A 265 15.20 -7.45 21.25
CA LEU A 265 14.83 -6.34 22.13
C LEU A 265 14.36 -6.86 23.49
N ILE A 266 14.70 -6.16 24.57
CA ILE A 266 14.13 -6.41 25.91
C ILE A 266 12.84 -5.62 26.10
N ASN A 267 12.80 -4.42 25.54
CA ASN A 267 11.66 -3.52 25.46
C ASN A 267 11.85 -2.59 24.26
N MET A 268 10.89 -1.69 24.01
CA MET A 268 10.88 -0.76 22.88
C MET A 268 12.13 0.13 22.76
N SER A 269 12.82 0.39 23.87
CA SER A 269 13.98 1.31 23.93
C SER A 269 15.32 0.59 24.07
N ASP A 270 15.32 -0.73 24.30
CA ASP A 270 16.51 -1.51 24.65
C ASP A 270 16.76 -2.64 23.65
N ILE A 271 17.49 -2.30 22.58
CA ILE A 271 17.93 -3.21 21.53
C ILE A 271 19.26 -3.82 21.96
N ARG A 272 19.29 -5.14 22.11
CA ARG A 272 20.47 -5.89 22.60
C ARG A 272 21.32 -6.46 21.48
N GLU A 273 20.72 -6.70 20.32
CA GLU A 273 21.40 -7.41 19.24
C GLU A 273 20.77 -7.09 17.89
N ARG A 274 21.61 -7.00 16.86
CA ARG A 274 21.21 -7.00 15.46
C ARG A 274 22.02 -8.04 14.70
N GLY A 275 21.50 -8.48 13.58
CA GLY A 275 22.22 -9.42 12.72
C GLY A 275 21.35 -9.98 11.61
N LEU A 276 21.76 -11.14 11.09
CA LEU A 276 21.04 -11.87 10.06
C LEU A 276 20.67 -13.27 10.57
N LEU A 277 19.47 -13.72 10.22
CA LEU A 277 19.05 -15.10 10.38
C LEU A 277 18.86 -15.74 9.02
N VAL A 278 19.10 -17.05 8.93
CA VAL A 278 18.82 -17.86 7.73
C VAL A 278 17.74 -18.88 8.03
N PHE A 279 16.83 -19.11 7.09
CA PHE A 279 15.81 -20.14 7.23
C PHE A 279 16.44 -21.53 7.05
N ASN A 280 16.16 -22.42 7.99
CA ASN A 280 16.54 -23.82 7.96
C ASN A 280 15.34 -24.66 7.50
N ASP A 281 15.44 -25.30 6.33
CA ASP A 281 14.34 -26.06 5.72
C ASP A 281 13.92 -27.29 6.54
N SER A 282 14.87 -27.89 7.26
CA SER A 282 14.65 -29.11 8.04
C SER A 282 13.86 -28.80 9.31
N THR A 283 14.24 -27.76 10.04
CA THR A 283 13.55 -27.35 11.29
C THR A 283 12.35 -26.44 11.03
N LYS A 284 12.28 -25.84 9.83
CA LYS A 284 11.29 -24.82 9.44
C LYS A 284 11.29 -23.64 10.42
N THR A 285 12.48 -23.17 10.76
CA THR A 285 12.73 -22.01 11.63
C THR A 285 13.93 -21.24 11.11
N PHE A 286 14.07 -19.99 11.56
CA PHE A 286 15.26 -19.18 11.35
C PHE A 286 16.30 -19.48 12.42
N GLU A 287 17.57 -19.58 12.01
CA GLU A 287 18.74 -19.77 12.86
C GLU A 287 19.76 -18.63 12.66
N PRO A 288 20.58 -18.29 13.68
CA PRO A 288 21.59 -17.26 13.56
C PRO A 288 22.55 -17.52 12.40
N LEU A 289 22.70 -16.55 11.52
CA LEU A 289 23.69 -16.56 10.43
C LEU A 289 24.84 -15.58 10.72
N VAL A 290 24.50 -14.34 11.09
CA VAL A 290 25.45 -13.29 11.47
C VAL A 290 24.98 -12.65 12.76
N ARG A 291 25.88 -12.55 13.73
CA ARG A 291 25.70 -11.77 14.96
C ARG A 291 26.71 -10.64 14.95
N SER A 292 26.24 -9.40 14.87
CA SER A 292 27.13 -8.24 14.61
C SER A 292 28.04 -7.88 15.78
N GLY A 293 27.71 -8.29 17.01
CA GLY A 293 28.37 -7.81 18.23
C GLY A 293 28.15 -6.31 18.55
N SER A 294 27.46 -5.58 17.67
CA SER A 294 27.16 -4.15 17.78
C SER A 294 25.75 -3.85 17.28
N ILE A 295 25.03 -2.96 17.95
CA ILE A 295 23.71 -2.51 17.46
C ILE A 295 23.82 -1.73 16.14
N ASP A 296 24.98 -1.15 15.82
CA ASP A 296 25.27 -0.47 14.57
C ASP A 296 25.79 -1.48 13.53
N PHE A 297 24.89 -2.34 13.05
CA PHE A 297 25.20 -3.41 12.10
C PHE A 297 25.17 -2.92 10.64
N LEU A 298 23.98 -2.62 10.10
CA LEU A 298 23.77 -2.14 8.74
C LEU A 298 23.80 -0.60 8.67
N PRO A 299 24.03 0.00 7.47
CA PRO A 299 24.04 1.46 7.29
C PRO A 299 22.74 2.15 7.73
N PHE A 300 21.62 1.43 7.68
CA PHE A 300 20.35 1.85 8.26
C PHE A 300 19.82 0.76 9.19
N SER A 301 19.26 1.17 10.32
CA SER A 301 18.78 0.25 11.36
C SER A 301 17.53 -0.53 10.95
N ALA A 302 16.71 0.03 10.05
CA ALA A 302 15.52 -0.63 9.51
C ALA A 302 15.78 -0.97 8.05
N SER A 303 15.52 -2.22 7.66
CA SER A 303 15.62 -2.68 6.28
C SER A 303 14.25 -2.64 5.59
N GLY A 304 13.15 -2.65 6.34
CA GLY A 304 11.79 -2.59 5.79
C GLY A 304 11.55 -3.70 4.77
N HIS A 305 11.16 -3.33 3.54
CA HIS A 305 10.87 -4.30 2.48
C HIS A 305 11.99 -4.37 1.45
N ALA A 306 12.59 -5.55 1.30
CA ALA A 306 13.53 -5.81 0.21
C ALA A 306 12.78 -6.05 -1.12
N PHE A 307 13.29 -5.51 -2.21
CA PHE A 307 12.79 -5.73 -3.56
C PHE A 307 13.93 -5.83 -4.57
N GLY A 308 13.78 -6.72 -5.54
CA GLY A 308 14.79 -6.96 -6.58
C GLY A 308 14.78 -5.86 -7.65
N VAL A 309 15.99 -5.43 -8.02
CA VAL A 309 16.28 -4.46 -9.08
C VAL A 309 17.47 -4.97 -9.88
N MET A 310 17.47 -4.78 -11.20
CA MET A 310 18.64 -5.05 -12.05
C MET A 310 19.44 -3.77 -12.24
N THR A 311 20.75 -3.84 -12.09
CA THR A 311 21.67 -2.72 -12.33
C THR A 311 22.88 -3.26 -13.08
N GLU A 312 23.19 -2.74 -14.25
CA GLU A 312 24.34 -3.21 -15.06
C GLU A 312 24.38 -4.76 -15.18
N ASP A 313 23.24 -5.36 -15.52
CA ASP A 313 23.04 -6.81 -15.65
C ASP A 313 23.26 -7.66 -14.38
N ARG A 314 23.39 -7.01 -13.22
CA ARG A 314 23.47 -7.67 -11.91
C ARG A 314 22.20 -7.45 -11.11
N LYS A 315 21.76 -8.50 -10.40
CA LYS A 315 20.62 -8.39 -9.49
C LYS A 315 21.07 -7.79 -8.16
N TYR A 316 20.34 -6.79 -7.70
CA TYR A 316 20.47 -6.17 -6.39
C TYR A 316 19.15 -6.30 -5.64
N TYR A 317 19.24 -6.35 -4.31
CA TYR A 317 18.12 -6.05 -3.43
C TYR A 317 18.22 -4.59 -2.97
N TYR A 318 17.17 -3.83 -3.26
CA TYR A 318 16.96 -2.49 -2.75
C TYR A 318 16.03 -2.56 -1.54
N PHE A 319 16.16 -1.63 -0.61
CA PHE A 319 15.39 -1.64 0.65
C PHE A 319 14.47 -0.42 0.73
N ALA A 320 13.17 -0.67 0.71
CA ALA A 320 12.15 0.32 1.04
C ALA A 320 12.02 0.41 2.57
N THR A 321 12.86 1.27 3.16
CA THR A 321 12.95 1.45 4.61
C THR A 321 11.89 2.42 5.13
N PRO A 322 11.41 2.26 6.38
CA PRO A 322 10.57 3.27 7.00
C PRO A 322 11.33 4.60 7.26
N PHE A 323 10.61 5.68 6.95
CA PHE A 323 10.78 7.12 7.20
C PHE A 323 12.18 7.77 7.31
N PRO A 324 12.36 8.95 6.69
CA PRO A 324 11.56 9.44 5.58
C PRO A 324 11.93 8.63 4.34
N LEU A 325 10.89 8.07 3.72
CA LEU A 325 10.97 7.13 2.60
C LEU A 325 11.95 7.62 1.53
N ALA A 326 13.06 6.92 1.41
CA ALA A 326 13.87 6.95 0.22
C ALA A 326 14.63 5.63 0.14
N VAL A 327 14.57 4.99 -1.01
CA VAL A 327 15.38 3.80 -1.27
C VAL A 327 16.83 4.25 -1.32
N ARG A 328 17.56 3.99 -0.23
CA ARG A 328 18.90 4.54 0.05
C ARG A 328 19.94 3.50 0.35
N MET A 329 19.52 2.24 0.44
CA MET A 329 20.36 1.11 0.73
C MET A 329 20.07 0.04 -0.30
N ARG A 330 21.12 -0.58 -0.83
CA ARG A 330 21.02 -1.77 -1.66
C ARG A 330 22.17 -2.72 -1.36
N VAL A 331 22.03 -3.97 -1.76
CA VAL A 331 23.09 -4.97 -1.70
C VAL A 331 22.99 -5.85 -2.94
N ARG A 332 24.12 -6.32 -3.47
CA ARG A 332 24.11 -7.32 -4.55
C ARG A 332 23.40 -8.59 -4.06
N ALA A 333 22.64 -9.23 -4.92
CA ALA A 333 21.89 -10.44 -4.60
C ALA A 333 22.78 -11.70 -4.57
N GLU A 334 23.92 -11.61 -3.89
CA GLU A 334 24.95 -12.63 -3.78
C GLU A 334 25.19 -12.97 -2.30
N TRP A 335 25.45 -14.24 -2.00
CA TRP A 335 25.58 -14.72 -0.61
C TRP A 335 26.61 -13.93 0.20
N ASN A 336 27.84 -13.80 -0.31
CA ASN A 336 28.93 -13.13 0.40
C ASN A 336 28.73 -11.60 0.52
N ASP A 337 27.91 -11.00 -0.35
CA ASP A 337 27.56 -9.59 -0.25
C ASP A 337 26.47 -9.36 0.80
N VAL A 338 25.48 -10.25 0.90
CA VAL A 338 24.40 -10.14 1.88
C VAL A 338 24.89 -10.35 3.31
N ILE A 339 25.82 -11.27 3.55
CA ILE A 339 26.27 -11.58 4.92
C ILE A 339 27.29 -10.58 5.47
N ASP A 340 27.82 -9.68 4.64
CA ASP A 340 28.79 -8.66 5.04
C ASP A 340 28.20 -7.25 4.91
N ALA A 341 27.96 -6.60 6.05
CA ALA A 341 27.44 -5.23 6.11
C ALA A 341 28.30 -4.20 5.34
N ASN A 342 29.60 -4.48 5.15
CA ASN A 342 30.51 -3.59 4.43
C ASN A 342 30.27 -3.58 2.92
N HIS A 343 29.63 -4.63 2.37
CA HIS A 343 29.27 -4.73 0.95
C HIS A 343 27.94 -4.05 0.61
N TYR A 344 27.16 -3.63 1.62
CA TYR A 344 25.96 -2.82 1.39
C TYR A 344 26.36 -1.47 0.83
N GLU A 345 25.64 -1.02 -0.20
CA GLU A 345 25.85 0.27 -0.83
C GLU A 345 24.77 1.24 -0.35
N VAL A 346 25.18 2.48 -0.08
CA VAL A 346 24.26 3.58 0.27
C VAL A 346 24.29 4.66 -0.79
N LEU A 347 23.10 5.17 -1.12
CA LEU A 347 22.95 6.32 -2.02
C LEU A 347 23.09 7.59 -1.20
N THR A 348 24.24 8.27 -1.30
CA THR A 348 24.54 9.42 -0.45
C THR A 348 25.42 10.46 -1.13
N ALA A 349 25.36 11.69 -0.62
CA ALA A 349 26.28 12.77 -0.97
C ALA A 349 27.52 12.82 -0.06
N LEU A 350 27.56 12.03 1.03
CA LEU A 350 28.71 11.98 1.93
C LEU A 350 30.00 11.58 1.19
N GLU A 351 31.12 12.20 1.60
CA GLU A 351 32.43 11.87 1.06
C GLU A 351 33.08 10.68 1.79
N PRO A 352 33.73 9.75 1.06
CA PRO A 352 34.53 8.68 1.65
C PRO A 352 35.68 9.24 2.51
N LYS A 353 36.08 8.48 3.53
CA LYS A 353 37.20 8.83 4.41
C LYS A 353 38.53 8.62 3.64
N LYS A 354 38.97 9.65 2.89
CA LYS A 354 40.23 9.82 2.12
C LYS A 354 40.74 8.61 1.30
N SER A 355 40.58 8.70 -0.02
CA SER A 355 41.72 8.55 -0.96
C SER A 355 41.93 9.90 -1.65
N THR A 356 43.08 10.53 -1.42
CA THR A 356 43.63 11.79 -2.01
C THR A 356 42.72 12.72 -2.85
N PRO A 357 42.68 14.04 -2.56
CA PRO A 357 41.78 14.98 -3.24
C PRO A 357 42.26 15.28 -4.67
N ARG A 358 41.55 14.79 -5.69
CA ARG A 358 41.64 15.35 -7.03
C ARG A 358 40.73 16.57 -7.11
N ARG A 359 41.32 17.76 -7.11
CA ARG A 359 40.66 19.03 -7.45
C ARG A 359 39.93 18.89 -8.78
N VAL A 360 38.60 18.94 -8.76
CA VAL A 360 37.81 19.33 -9.92
C VAL A 360 37.22 20.72 -9.62
N LYS A 361 37.46 21.66 -10.54
CA LYS A 361 36.96 23.03 -10.45
C LYS A 361 35.44 23.06 -10.55
N ARG A 362 34.87 23.82 -9.62
CA ARG A 362 33.48 24.21 -9.35
C ARG A 362 32.73 24.83 -10.54
N LEU A 363 31.42 24.58 -10.62
CA LEU A 363 30.41 25.54 -11.10
C LEU A 363 29.10 25.34 -10.31
N ASP A 364 28.56 26.47 -9.83
CA ASP A 364 27.46 26.68 -8.88
C ASP A 364 26.25 25.73 -8.93
N LEU A 365 25.79 25.28 -7.74
CA LEU A 365 24.43 25.37 -7.18
C LEU A 365 24.45 24.86 -5.72
N GLY A 366 23.72 25.52 -4.82
CA GLY A 366 23.91 25.48 -3.35
C GLY A 366 23.66 24.16 -2.61
N ASP A 367 24.42 24.03 -1.52
CA ASP A 367 24.42 23.09 -0.38
C ASP A 367 24.52 21.57 -0.66
N SER A 368 25.78 21.10 -0.58
CA SER A 368 26.37 19.79 -0.93
C SER A 368 26.74 19.63 -2.41
N GLU A 369 28.01 19.95 -2.74
CA GLU A 369 28.58 19.89 -4.10
C GLU A 369 28.79 18.47 -4.65
N THR A 370 28.62 17.44 -3.82
CA THR A 370 28.82 16.06 -4.24
C THR A 370 27.48 15.45 -4.66
N PRO A 371 27.34 14.98 -5.91
CA PRO A 371 26.09 14.35 -6.34
C PRO A 371 25.88 13.04 -5.56
N TYR A 372 24.61 12.73 -5.31
CA TYR A 372 24.22 11.45 -4.73
C TYR A 372 24.74 10.31 -5.61
N ARG A 373 25.43 9.34 -4.99
CA ARG A 373 25.96 8.16 -5.68
C ARG A 373 25.89 6.95 -4.76
N TRP A 374 25.86 5.77 -5.36
CA TRP A 374 26.00 4.52 -4.62
C TRP A 374 27.44 4.33 -4.17
N ILE A 375 27.67 4.18 -2.87
CA ILE A 375 28.99 3.98 -2.26
C ILE A 375 28.92 2.79 -1.30
N PRO A 376 29.85 1.81 -1.38
CA PRO A 376 29.95 0.74 -0.39
C PRO A 376 30.18 1.28 1.02
N PHE A 377 29.51 0.71 2.01
CA PHE A 377 29.57 1.17 3.39
C PHE A 377 30.99 1.14 3.96
N ALA A 378 31.79 0.14 3.59
CA ALA A 378 33.22 0.06 3.91
C ALA A 378 34.02 1.32 3.52
N GLN A 379 33.69 1.95 2.39
CA GLN A 379 34.40 3.14 1.92
C GLN A 379 34.04 4.39 2.74
N LEU A 380 32.80 4.47 3.24
CA LEU A 380 32.37 5.57 4.11
C LEU A 380 32.97 5.45 5.51
N THR A 381 33.04 4.24 6.05
CA THR A 381 33.62 3.99 7.37
C THR A 381 35.14 3.95 7.32
N GLY A 382 35.74 3.62 6.17
CA GLY A 382 37.17 3.30 6.05
C GLY A 382 37.51 1.95 6.66
N ASN A 383 36.56 1.00 6.67
CA ASN A 383 36.64 -0.28 7.39
C ASN A 383 36.89 -0.14 8.90
N ASP A 384 36.56 1.02 9.47
CA ASP A 384 36.73 1.34 10.89
C ASP A 384 35.37 1.21 11.61
N GLU A 385 35.23 0.18 12.44
CA GLU A 385 34.00 -0.08 13.22
C GLU A 385 33.60 1.11 14.11
N SER A 386 34.58 1.86 14.63
CA SER A 386 34.31 3.03 15.48
C SER A 386 33.67 4.19 14.72
N ALA A 387 33.81 4.21 13.39
CA ALA A 387 33.22 5.24 12.53
C ALA A 387 31.74 4.99 12.20
N LYS A 388 31.23 3.76 12.35
CA LYS A 388 29.87 3.38 11.93
C LYS A 388 28.79 4.26 12.55
N THR A 389 28.83 4.47 13.86
CA THR A 389 27.82 5.28 14.58
C THR A 389 27.71 6.70 14.01
N ALA A 390 28.86 7.34 13.73
CA ALA A 390 28.90 8.69 13.18
C ALA A 390 28.36 8.75 11.74
N ILE A 391 28.75 7.80 10.88
CA ILE A 391 28.27 7.70 9.50
C ILE A 391 26.76 7.41 9.47
N ILE A 392 26.27 6.46 10.27
CA ILE A 392 24.83 6.14 10.35
C ILE A 392 24.03 7.37 10.78
N LYS A 393 24.54 8.17 11.74
CA LYS A 393 23.90 9.42 12.14
C LYS A 393 23.88 10.45 11.00
N ALA A 394 24.96 10.57 10.24
CA ALA A 394 25.02 11.47 9.08
C ALA A 394 24.04 11.05 7.97
N LEU A 395 23.98 9.76 7.65
CA LEU A 395 23.02 9.20 6.68
C LEU A 395 21.57 9.43 7.11
N LYS A 396 21.27 9.31 8.41
CA LYS A 396 19.94 9.63 8.96
C LYS A 396 19.59 11.11 8.78
N LYS A 397 20.55 12.01 8.96
CA LYS A 397 20.34 13.46 8.78
C LYS A 397 20.11 13.82 7.31
N GLU A 398 20.84 13.20 6.38
CA GLU A 398 20.72 13.48 4.94
C GLU A 398 19.33 13.17 4.38
N LYS A 399 18.59 12.24 4.98
CA LYS A 399 17.21 11.92 4.59
C LYS A 399 16.17 12.84 5.24
N GLU A 400 16.50 13.57 6.31
CA GLU A 400 15.56 14.50 6.95
C GLU A 400 14.99 15.47 5.91
N ASN A 401 13.70 15.79 6.01
CA ASN A 401 12.97 16.68 5.09
C ASN A 401 12.63 16.11 3.70
N VAL A 402 12.72 14.80 3.48
CA VAL A 402 12.07 14.18 2.31
C VAL A 402 10.55 14.28 2.47
N HIS A 403 9.89 14.87 1.48
CA HIS A 403 8.43 15.05 1.41
C HIS A 403 7.94 14.90 -0.02
N LEU A 404 6.68 14.50 -0.17
CA LEU A 404 5.93 14.53 -1.41
C LEU A 404 4.80 15.58 -1.28
N TYR A 405 4.05 15.79 -2.35
CA TYR A 405 2.93 16.73 -2.37
C TYR A 405 1.65 16.02 -2.81
N ASP A 406 0.58 16.17 -2.04
CA ASP A 406 -0.73 15.68 -2.47
C ASP A 406 -1.22 16.50 -3.66
N ILE A 407 -1.48 15.82 -4.77
CA ILE A 407 -2.00 16.43 -6.00
C ILE A 407 -3.37 17.09 -5.83
N LYS A 408 -4.14 16.71 -4.78
CA LYS A 408 -5.48 17.26 -4.51
C LYS A 408 -5.47 18.50 -3.62
N SER A 409 -4.72 18.45 -2.53
CA SER A 409 -4.76 19.45 -1.46
C SER A 409 -3.54 20.36 -1.41
N ASP A 410 -2.49 20.02 -2.14
CA ASP A 410 -1.20 20.73 -2.22
C ASP A 410 -0.37 20.67 -0.93
N LYS A 411 -0.86 19.94 0.07
CA LYS A 411 -0.19 19.73 1.34
C LYS A 411 1.08 18.90 1.15
N LYS A 412 2.11 19.25 1.94
CA LYS A 412 3.31 18.43 2.08
C LYS A 412 2.96 17.15 2.82
N ILE A 413 3.35 16.02 2.24
CA ILE A 413 3.17 14.69 2.78
C ILE A 413 4.52 14.14 3.18
N THR A 414 4.57 13.66 4.41
CA THR A 414 5.78 13.21 5.08
C THR A 414 5.75 11.68 5.06
N PRO A 415 6.47 10.99 4.14
CA PRO A 415 6.26 9.57 3.85
C PRO A 415 6.97 8.62 4.84
N HIS A 416 6.23 7.70 5.45
CA HIS A 416 6.72 6.66 6.39
C HIS A 416 6.91 5.31 5.70
N GLY A 417 6.73 4.21 6.43
CA GLY A 417 6.85 2.84 5.94
C GLY A 417 5.96 2.58 4.73
N GLY A 418 6.49 1.76 3.82
CA GLY A 418 5.82 1.39 2.59
C GLY A 418 6.69 0.48 1.72
N THR A 419 6.23 0.27 0.49
CA THR A 419 6.87 -0.61 -0.49
C THR A 419 7.07 0.09 -1.81
N VAL A 420 8.09 -0.33 -2.56
CA VAL A 420 8.37 0.14 -3.91
C VAL A 420 8.49 -1.07 -4.83
N TYR A 421 7.79 -1.04 -5.97
CA TYR A 421 7.89 -2.05 -7.02
C TYR A 421 7.76 -1.39 -8.38
N PHE A 422 8.37 -2.00 -9.40
CA PHE A 422 8.07 -1.60 -10.77
C PHE A 422 6.72 -2.16 -11.17
N ASN A 423 5.90 -1.34 -11.82
CA ASN A 423 4.60 -1.73 -12.32
C ASN A 423 4.60 -1.70 -13.85
N THR A 424 4.26 -2.84 -14.47
CA THR A 424 4.32 -3.01 -15.92
C THR A 424 3.27 -2.16 -16.64
N TYR A 425 2.02 -2.11 -16.15
CA TYR A 425 0.99 -1.26 -16.74
C TYR A 425 1.37 0.22 -16.76
N ARG A 426 1.93 0.73 -15.67
CA ARG A 426 2.39 2.12 -15.57
C ARG A 426 3.72 2.37 -16.26
N GLN A 427 4.51 1.32 -16.52
CA GLN A 427 5.91 1.42 -16.90
C GLN A 427 6.68 2.36 -15.96
N ARG A 428 6.44 2.28 -14.65
CA ARG A 428 7.01 3.16 -13.63
C ARG A 428 7.24 2.41 -12.34
N TRP A 429 8.14 2.92 -11.51
CA TRP A 429 8.21 2.50 -10.12
C TRP A 429 7.05 3.14 -9.37
N ILE A 430 6.30 2.34 -8.63
CA ILE A 430 5.19 2.79 -7.81
C ILE A 430 5.49 2.54 -6.35
N THR A 431 5.00 3.43 -5.50
CA THR A 431 5.10 3.28 -4.05
C THR A 431 3.74 3.39 -3.39
N ILE A 432 3.50 2.51 -2.43
CA ILE A 432 2.40 2.60 -1.47
C ILE A 432 3.03 2.81 -0.10
N PHE A 433 2.67 3.91 0.56
CA PHE A 433 3.23 4.29 1.85
C PHE A 433 2.19 4.96 2.75
N VAL A 434 2.48 5.02 4.04
CA VAL A 434 1.67 5.75 5.03
C VAL A 434 2.31 7.07 5.41
N GLN A 435 1.53 8.05 5.82
CA GLN A 435 2.03 9.39 6.19
C GLN A 435 2.39 9.46 7.67
N HIS A 436 3.57 10.01 8.00
CA HIS A 436 3.98 10.33 9.37
C HIS A 436 3.56 11.77 9.72
N PHE A 437 2.82 11.96 10.82
CA PHE A 437 2.24 13.24 11.26
C PHE A 437 1.26 13.89 10.26
N GLY A 438 0.55 14.94 10.68
CA GLY A 438 -0.39 15.70 9.84
C GLY A 438 -1.69 16.04 10.57
N GLU A 439 -2.55 16.88 9.97
CA GLU A 439 -3.88 17.21 10.52
C GLU A 439 -4.75 15.96 10.70
N SER A 440 -4.62 15.01 9.78
CA SER A 440 -5.03 13.63 9.98
C SER A 440 -3.78 12.76 9.77
N SER A 441 -3.19 12.27 10.86
CA SER A 441 -2.31 11.09 10.85
C SER A 441 -1.71 10.83 12.24
N LEU A 442 -1.99 9.63 12.76
CA LEU A 442 -0.99 8.73 13.35
C LEU A 442 -1.17 7.36 12.65
N LEU A 443 -0.87 7.40 11.35
CA LEU A 443 -0.85 6.32 10.34
C LEU A 443 -2.20 5.83 9.81
N GLY A 444 -3.22 6.67 9.64
CA GLY A 444 -4.49 6.25 9.02
C GLY A 444 -4.50 6.34 7.49
N GLU A 445 -3.64 7.19 6.95
CA GLU A 445 -3.65 7.66 5.56
C GLU A 445 -2.63 6.90 4.71
N VAL A 446 -3.12 6.33 3.62
CA VAL A 446 -2.34 5.54 2.66
C VAL A 446 -2.26 6.29 1.34
N TRP A 447 -1.05 6.34 0.79
CA TRP A 447 -0.67 7.19 -0.32
C TRP A 447 -0.06 6.38 -1.46
N TYR A 448 -0.36 6.79 -2.70
CA TYR A 448 0.20 6.26 -3.94
C TYR A 448 1.08 7.32 -4.61
N ALA A 449 2.27 6.95 -5.09
CA ALA A 449 3.09 7.81 -5.93
C ALA A 449 3.84 7.01 -7.01
N GLU A 450 4.35 7.72 -8.01
CA GLU A 450 5.08 7.16 -9.15
C GLU A 450 6.44 7.84 -9.34
N ALA A 451 7.44 7.11 -9.83
CA ALA A 451 8.75 7.61 -10.21
C ALA A 451 9.37 6.85 -11.39
N ASP A 452 10.35 7.48 -12.05
CA ASP A 452 11.06 6.89 -13.20
C ASP A 452 12.17 5.92 -12.79
N THR A 453 12.73 6.06 -11.59
CA THR A 453 13.74 5.14 -11.00
C THR A 453 13.29 4.73 -9.59
N PRO A 454 13.78 3.60 -9.03
CA PRO A 454 13.31 3.12 -7.72
C PRO A 454 13.65 4.09 -6.57
N VAL A 455 14.64 4.96 -6.76
CA VAL A 455 15.05 5.96 -5.76
C VAL A 455 14.35 7.32 -5.94
N GLY A 456 13.62 7.49 -7.03
CA GLY A 456 12.96 8.74 -7.40
C GLY A 456 13.08 9.08 -8.89
N PRO A 457 12.76 10.30 -9.31
CA PRO A 457 12.32 11.40 -8.45
C PRO A 457 10.87 11.20 -7.98
N TRP A 458 10.65 11.15 -6.66
CA TRP A 458 9.32 11.10 -6.05
C TRP A 458 8.87 12.53 -5.74
N ALA A 459 7.73 12.97 -6.27
CA ALA A 459 7.28 14.36 -6.11
C ALA A 459 5.81 14.47 -5.71
N TYR A 460 4.92 13.88 -6.51
CA TYR A 460 3.47 14.01 -6.33
C TYR A 460 2.87 12.68 -5.89
N THR A 461 1.85 12.78 -5.05
CA THR A 461 1.14 11.62 -4.49
C THR A 461 -0.36 11.84 -4.46
N ARG A 462 -1.11 10.75 -4.31
CA ARG A 462 -2.56 10.76 -4.13
C ARG A 462 -2.94 9.86 -2.96
N GLN A 463 -3.80 10.35 -2.07
CA GLN A 463 -4.39 9.51 -1.03
C GLN A 463 -5.32 8.47 -1.66
N ILE A 464 -5.12 7.20 -1.32
CA ILE A 464 -5.88 6.07 -1.87
C ILE A 464 -6.76 5.38 -0.82
N ALA A 465 -6.39 5.46 0.47
CA ALA A 465 -7.20 4.97 1.57
C ALA A 465 -7.00 5.83 2.83
N THR A 466 -8.00 5.81 3.70
CA THR A 466 -7.98 6.47 5.02
C THR A 466 -8.61 5.60 6.09
N HIS A 467 -8.12 5.72 7.32
CA HIS A 467 -8.62 5.09 8.54
C HIS A 467 -8.73 6.16 9.64
N ASN A 468 -9.95 6.48 10.04
CA ASN A 468 -10.22 7.59 10.94
C ASN A 468 -9.91 7.17 12.39
N LYS A 469 -8.97 7.87 13.05
CA LYS A 469 -8.53 7.57 14.44
C LYS A 469 -8.08 6.11 14.62
N TYR A 470 -7.53 5.51 13.57
CA TYR A 470 -7.01 4.15 13.56
C TYR A 470 -5.73 4.08 12.75
N SER A 471 -4.82 3.21 13.16
CA SER A 471 -3.55 3.02 12.48
C SER A 471 -3.69 1.91 11.44
N PHE A 472 -3.14 2.17 10.26
CA PHE A 472 -2.87 1.25 9.18
C PHE A 472 -1.42 1.46 8.74
N TYR A 473 -0.53 0.53 9.04
CA TYR A 473 0.90 0.74 8.80
C TYR A 473 1.59 -0.46 8.15
N ASN A 474 2.86 -0.23 7.79
CA ASN A 474 3.68 -1.15 7.02
C ASN A 474 2.98 -1.67 5.75
N PRO A 475 2.46 -0.80 4.87
CA PRO A 475 1.74 -1.26 3.70
C PRO A 475 2.66 -2.05 2.76
N LYS A 476 2.22 -3.27 2.42
CA LYS A 476 2.93 -4.24 1.61
C LYS A 476 2.18 -4.49 0.31
N GLN A 477 2.74 -4.06 -0.82
CA GLN A 477 2.30 -4.50 -2.13
C GLN A 477 2.64 -5.98 -2.36
N HIS A 478 1.79 -6.68 -3.12
CA HIS A 478 2.00 -8.08 -3.52
C HIS A 478 2.06 -8.22 -5.05
N PRO A 479 3.21 -7.92 -5.69
CA PRO A 479 3.32 -8.00 -7.15
C PRO A 479 2.95 -9.36 -7.75
N PHE A 480 3.19 -10.46 -7.02
CA PHE A 480 2.80 -11.81 -7.43
C PHE A 480 1.28 -12.04 -7.54
N PHE A 481 0.48 -11.08 -7.07
CA PHE A 481 -0.99 -11.08 -7.13
C PHE A 481 -1.54 -10.10 -8.15
N ASP A 482 -0.68 -9.27 -8.76
CA ASP A 482 -1.10 -8.28 -9.74
C ASP A 482 -1.82 -8.96 -10.91
N LYS A 483 -2.85 -8.29 -11.42
CA LYS A 483 -3.63 -8.75 -12.58
C LYS A 483 -3.56 -7.74 -13.71
N ASP A 484 -3.90 -8.23 -14.89
CA ASP A 484 -3.98 -7.42 -16.10
C ASP A 484 -2.69 -6.61 -16.33
N ASP A 485 -1.56 -7.31 -16.25
CA ASP A 485 -0.21 -6.76 -16.41
C ASP A 485 0.12 -5.61 -15.43
N GLY A 486 -0.34 -5.72 -14.18
CA GLY A 486 -0.13 -4.71 -13.15
C GLY A 486 -1.16 -3.57 -13.18
N ARG A 487 -2.19 -3.61 -14.04
CA ARG A 487 -3.27 -2.62 -14.00
C ARG A 487 -4.07 -2.71 -12.71
N VAL A 488 -4.23 -3.91 -12.16
CA VAL A 488 -4.90 -4.15 -10.88
C VAL A 488 -3.87 -4.70 -9.90
N ILE A 489 -3.59 -3.94 -8.84
CA ILE A 489 -2.60 -4.31 -7.82
C ILE A 489 -3.26 -4.59 -6.47
N PHE A 490 -2.56 -5.35 -5.63
CA PHE A 490 -3.00 -5.69 -4.28
C PHE A 490 -1.97 -5.23 -3.25
N PHE A 491 -2.47 -4.68 -2.14
CA PHE A 491 -1.63 -4.35 -1.00
C PHE A 491 -2.38 -4.58 0.30
N GLU A 492 -1.66 -4.94 1.35
CA GLU A 492 -2.21 -5.02 2.70
C GLU A 492 -1.43 -4.12 3.66
N GLY A 493 -1.92 -4.01 4.89
CA GLY A 493 -1.21 -3.35 5.98
C GLY A 493 -1.87 -3.66 7.30
N THR A 494 -1.14 -3.39 8.38
CA THR A 494 -1.54 -3.75 9.73
C THR A 494 -2.51 -2.72 10.29
N TYR A 495 -3.75 -3.14 10.51
CA TYR A 495 -4.76 -2.36 11.20
C TYR A 495 -4.66 -2.57 12.71
N SER A 496 -4.49 -1.49 13.46
CA SER A 496 -4.37 -1.54 14.92
C SER A 496 -4.83 -0.24 15.55
N HIS A 497 -5.30 -0.31 16.80
CA HIS A 497 -5.61 0.88 17.59
C HIS A 497 -4.39 1.43 18.36
N THR A 498 -3.26 0.72 18.38
CA THR A 498 -2.13 0.98 19.28
C THR A 498 -1.53 2.39 19.15
N PHE A 499 -1.46 2.99 17.95
CA PHE A 499 -0.79 4.28 17.75
C PHE A 499 -1.72 5.49 17.67
N SER A 500 -3.03 5.30 17.47
CA SER A 500 -3.96 6.41 17.25
C SER A 500 -5.37 6.22 17.81
N GLY A 501 -5.67 5.06 18.41
CA GLY A 501 -6.97 4.73 19.01
C GLY A 501 -6.85 4.43 20.51
N SER A 502 -7.92 3.89 21.10
CA SER A 502 -7.92 3.43 22.49
C SER A 502 -8.47 2.01 22.60
N ALA A 503 -8.12 1.30 23.68
CA ALA A 503 -8.68 -0.01 23.95
C ALA A 503 -10.21 0.03 24.12
N GLU A 504 -10.80 1.11 24.66
CA GLU A 504 -12.26 1.22 24.81
C GLU A 504 -12.98 1.37 23.45
N SER A 505 -12.30 1.97 22.47
CA SER A 505 -12.84 2.19 21.13
C SER A 505 -12.38 1.14 20.11
N ALA A 506 -11.59 0.15 20.54
CA ALA A 506 -11.00 -0.90 19.73
C ALA A 506 -12.07 -1.67 18.94
N THR A 507 -11.77 -1.96 17.67
CA THR A 507 -12.65 -2.72 16.80
C THR A 507 -12.46 -4.20 17.13
N PRO A 508 -13.49 -4.90 17.63
CA PRO A 508 -13.37 -6.29 18.05
C PRO A 508 -12.82 -7.17 16.92
N ARG A 509 -11.85 -8.05 17.22
CA ARG A 509 -11.20 -8.98 16.27
C ARG A 509 -10.31 -8.36 15.20
N TYR A 510 -10.11 -7.03 15.19
CA TYR A 510 -9.33 -6.36 14.15
C TYR A 510 -7.97 -5.86 14.62
N ASP A 511 -7.71 -5.78 15.93
CA ASP A 511 -6.40 -5.29 16.41
C ASP A 511 -5.25 -6.19 15.94
N TYR A 512 -4.16 -5.54 15.51
CA TYR A 512 -3.04 -6.16 14.81
C TYR A 512 -3.50 -7.14 13.72
N ASN A 513 -4.32 -6.74 12.75
CA ASN A 513 -4.67 -7.63 11.63
C ASN A 513 -4.42 -7.00 10.28
N GLN A 514 -4.04 -7.84 9.31
CA GLN A 514 -3.73 -7.38 7.98
C GLN A 514 -5.00 -7.21 7.15
N ILE A 515 -5.26 -6.01 6.65
CA ILE A 515 -6.40 -5.71 5.79
C ILE A 515 -5.94 -5.61 4.35
N MET A 516 -6.47 -6.45 3.49
CA MET A 516 -6.18 -6.46 2.06
C MET A 516 -7.01 -5.40 1.32
N TYR A 517 -6.35 -4.68 0.43
CA TYR A 517 -6.91 -3.70 -0.49
C TYR A 517 -6.56 -4.06 -1.94
N ARG A 518 -7.43 -3.66 -2.86
CA ARG A 518 -7.20 -3.65 -4.30
C ARG A 518 -7.17 -2.23 -4.82
N LEU A 519 -6.27 -1.93 -5.76
CA LEU A 519 -6.19 -0.65 -6.46
C LEU A 519 -6.14 -0.87 -7.97
N ASN A 520 -7.07 -0.23 -8.70
CA ASN A 520 -7.06 -0.19 -10.15
C ASN A 520 -6.30 1.05 -10.62
N LEU A 521 -5.18 0.87 -11.31
CA LEU A 521 -4.30 1.96 -11.71
C LEU A 521 -4.86 2.76 -12.90
N ASP A 522 -5.83 2.24 -13.64
CA ASP A 522 -6.53 3.01 -14.68
C ASP A 522 -7.57 4.00 -14.13
N ASP A 523 -7.78 4.07 -12.80
CA ASP A 523 -8.62 5.08 -12.19
C ASP A 523 -8.09 6.50 -12.52
N PRO A 524 -8.88 7.39 -13.15
CA PRO A 524 -8.42 8.70 -13.57
C PRO A 524 -8.01 9.61 -12.41
N ARG A 525 -8.42 9.31 -11.17
CA ARG A 525 -8.01 10.03 -9.96
C ARG A 525 -6.54 9.77 -9.59
N LEU A 526 -5.89 8.78 -10.21
CA LEU A 526 -4.47 8.42 -10.06
C LEU A 526 -3.57 9.01 -11.16
N ALA A 527 -4.08 9.91 -12.01
CA ALA A 527 -3.25 10.63 -12.97
C ALA A 527 -2.34 11.63 -12.22
N LEU A 528 -1.06 11.28 -12.08
CA LEU A 528 -0.04 12.10 -11.44
C LEU A 528 0.85 12.77 -12.48
N PRO A 529 1.33 14.00 -12.25
CA PRO A 529 2.28 14.66 -13.13
C PRO A 529 3.66 13.98 -12.99
N VAL A 530 4.35 13.84 -14.12
CA VAL A 530 5.61 13.14 -14.28
C VAL A 530 6.74 14.13 -14.55
N ALA A 531 7.97 13.73 -14.26
CA ALA A 531 9.14 14.57 -14.46
C ALA A 531 9.32 14.92 -15.95
N VAL A 532 9.52 16.20 -16.23
CA VAL A 532 10.01 16.66 -17.53
C VAL A 532 11.49 16.94 -17.36
N TYR A 533 12.33 16.17 -18.05
CA TYR A 533 13.78 16.25 -17.96
C TYR A 533 14.32 17.32 -18.89
N HIS A 534 15.25 18.10 -18.36
CA HIS A 534 16.05 19.04 -19.12
C HIS A 534 17.38 18.39 -19.47
N ILE A 535 17.60 18.18 -20.77
CA ILE A 535 18.71 17.40 -21.30
C ILE A 535 19.76 18.31 -21.94
N ARG A 536 21.02 18.10 -21.56
CA ARG A 536 22.19 18.73 -22.17
C ARG A 536 22.42 18.18 -23.58
N HIS A 537 22.49 19.06 -24.57
CA HIS A 537 22.85 18.71 -25.94
C HIS A 537 24.20 19.32 -26.34
N LYS A 538 24.81 18.82 -27.42
CA LYS A 538 26.00 19.45 -28.02
C LYS A 538 25.68 20.91 -28.37
N GLN A 539 26.66 21.81 -28.14
CA GLN A 539 26.61 23.25 -28.44
C GLN A 539 25.58 24.06 -27.61
N ASP A 540 25.43 23.74 -26.32
CA ASP A 540 24.55 24.43 -25.35
C ASP A 540 23.06 24.47 -25.71
N GLN A 541 22.62 23.60 -26.63
CA GLN A 541 21.20 23.41 -26.88
C GLN A 541 20.55 22.59 -25.76
N LYS A 542 19.29 22.91 -25.50
CA LYS A 542 18.50 22.37 -24.39
C LYS A 542 17.28 21.69 -24.94
N GLU A 543 17.10 20.43 -24.58
CA GLU A 543 15.96 19.61 -25.00
C GLU A 543 15.14 19.20 -23.77
N TYR A 544 13.81 19.12 -23.95
CA TYR A 544 12.90 18.66 -22.91
C TYR A 544 12.37 17.29 -23.30
N LEU A 545 12.51 16.31 -22.42
CA LEU A 545 12.05 14.94 -22.66
C LEU A 545 11.29 14.39 -21.44
N LEU A 546 10.29 13.55 -21.69
CA LEU A 546 9.78 12.61 -20.69
C LEU A 546 10.68 11.38 -20.63
N ARG A 547 10.52 10.53 -19.61
CA ARG A 547 11.28 9.28 -19.41
C ARG A 547 11.49 8.48 -20.69
N ASP A 548 10.42 8.18 -21.43
CA ASP A 548 10.50 7.40 -22.68
C ASP A 548 11.48 7.99 -23.70
N GLY A 549 11.52 9.32 -23.80
CA GLY A 549 12.44 10.01 -24.69
C GLY A 549 13.89 9.93 -24.20
N VAL A 550 14.09 10.04 -22.88
CA VAL A 550 15.40 9.89 -22.24
C VAL A 550 15.94 8.47 -22.43
N GLU A 551 15.11 7.45 -22.22
CA GLU A 551 15.48 6.04 -22.36
C GLU A 551 15.76 5.65 -23.81
N LYS A 552 14.84 5.98 -24.74
CA LYS A 552 15.03 5.71 -26.18
C LYS A 552 16.29 6.39 -26.73
N GLY A 553 16.60 7.59 -26.24
CA GLY A 553 17.80 8.32 -26.62
C GLY A 553 19.07 7.92 -25.88
N ARG A 554 19.00 7.04 -24.88
CA ARG A 554 20.10 6.72 -23.95
C ARG A 554 20.74 7.99 -23.33
N LYS A 555 19.89 8.93 -22.89
CA LYS A 555 20.30 10.29 -22.47
C LYS A 555 20.31 10.51 -20.95
N TRP A 556 20.27 9.46 -20.14
CA TRP A 556 20.27 9.62 -18.68
C TRP A 556 21.48 10.40 -18.16
N ASP A 557 22.69 10.15 -18.70
CA ASP A 557 23.92 10.86 -18.32
C ASP A 557 23.97 12.32 -18.82
N LEU A 558 22.97 12.72 -19.61
CA LEU A 558 22.81 14.07 -20.13
C LEU A 558 21.71 14.84 -19.40
N VAL A 559 21.00 14.23 -18.44
CA VAL A 559 20.00 14.93 -17.62
C VAL A 559 20.71 15.98 -16.75
N GLU A 560 20.35 17.24 -16.91
CA GLU A 560 20.87 18.34 -16.08
C GLU A 560 19.97 18.63 -14.88
N SER A 561 18.65 18.58 -15.09
CA SER A 561 17.67 18.93 -14.06
C SER A 561 16.26 18.48 -14.42
N ILE A 562 15.36 18.62 -13.44
CA ILE A 562 13.92 18.45 -13.61
C ILE A 562 13.28 19.82 -13.34
N PRO A 563 13.08 20.66 -14.36
CA PRO A 563 12.58 22.02 -14.17
C PRO A 563 11.11 22.07 -13.73
N PHE A 564 10.29 21.08 -14.10
CA PHE A 564 8.87 20.99 -13.77
C PHE A 564 8.32 19.58 -14.01
N TYR A 565 7.08 19.37 -13.61
CA TYR A 565 6.30 18.15 -13.82
C TYR A 565 5.06 18.45 -14.67
N ALA A 566 4.65 17.49 -15.50
CA ALA A 566 3.52 17.61 -16.43
C ALA A 566 2.81 16.27 -16.64
N ILE A 567 1.62 16.26 -17.26
CA ILE A 567 0.89 15.02 -17.51
C ILE A 567 1.39 14.40 -18.82
N GLU A 568 1.66 13.09 -18.81
CA GLU A 568 2.09 12.40 -20.03
C GLU A 568 0.92 12.16 -21.00
N PRO A 569 1.17 12.05 -22.31
CA PRO A 569 0.10 11.93 -23.31
C PRO A 569 -0.92 10.81 -23.07
N ALA A 570 -0.47 9.67 -22.52
CA ALA A 570 -1.34 8.53 -22.25
C ALA A 570 -2.38 8.78 -21.13
N ARG A 571 -2.18 9.81 -20.31
CA ARG A 571 -3.06 10.16 -19.18
C ARG A 571 -3.73 11.53 -19.33
N ALA A 572 -3.69 12.08 -20.55
CA ALA A 572 -4.31 13.37 -20.83
C ALA A 572 -5.84 13.30 -20.66
N SER A 573 -6.42 14.38 -20.14
CA SER A 573 -7.87 14.60 -20.13
C SER A 573 -8.21 15.81 -21.00
N GLU A 574 -9.48 15.95 -21.39
CA GLU A 574 -9.97 17.06 -22.24
C GLU A 574 -9.74 18.45 -21.63
N LYS A 575 -9.51 18.53 -20.32
CA LYS A 575 -9.26 19.78 -19.58
C LYS A 575 -7.82 20.27 -19.68
N LEU A 576 -6.92 19.50 -20.29
CA LEU A 576 -5.50 19.82 -20.42
C LEU A 576 -5.15 20.33 -21.82
N VAL A 577 -4.12 21.17 -21.90
CA VAL A 577 -3.57 21.65 -23.17
C VAL A 577 -2.37 20.82 -23.59
N ALA A 578 -2.32 20.42 -24.86
CA ALA A 578 -1.17 19.72 -25.43
C ALA A 578 0.00 20.70 -25.64
N VAL A 579 1.20 20.28 -25.22
CA VAL A 579 2.45 21.02 -25.46
C VAL A 579 3.35 20.19 -26.37
N TYR A 580 3.81 20.80 -27.45
CA TYR A 580 4.61 20.16 -28.49
C TYR A 580 6.05 20.69 -28.45
N ALA A 581 7.02 19.80 -28.60
CA ALA A 581 8.37 20.20 -28.96
C ALA A 581 8.45 20.44 -30.47
N HIS A 582 9.05 21.55 -30.87
CA HIS A 582 9.34 21.86 -32.27
C HIS A 582 10.66 22.62 -32.40
N LYS A 583 11.11 22.80 -33.63
CA LYS A 583 12.33 23.55 -33.94
C LYS A 583 11.95 24.83 -34.68
N ILE A 584 12.41 25.98 -34.18
CA ILE A 584 12.19 27.29 -34.81
C ILE A 584 13.45 27.66 -35.61
N PRO A 585 13.33 28.25 -36.82
CA PRO A 585 14.47 28.85 -37.51
C PRO A 585 15.06 30.02 -36.70
N GLY A 586 16.33 29.93 -36.30
CA GLY A 586 17.10 31.02 -35.73
C GLY A 586 18.11 31.58 -36.73
N LYS A 587 18.73 32.73 -36.41
CA LYS A 587 19.63 33.49 -37.31
C LYS A 587 20.68 32.62 -38.01
N ASN A 588 21.20 31.56 -37.34
CA ASN A 588 22.21 30.65 -37.91
C ASN A 588 21.91 29.13 -37.71
N ARG A 589 20.86 28.74 -36.94
CA ARG A 589 20.55 27.33 -36.60
C ARG A 589 19.09 27.15 -36.19
N GLN A 590 18.61 25.89 -36.19
CA GLN A 590 17.33 25.52 -35.59
C GLN A 590 17.41 25.46 -34.05
N THR A 591 16.48 26.11 -33.37
CA THR A 591 16.41 26.16 -31.89
C THR A 591 15.23 25.32 -31.37
N PRO A 592 15.45 24.37 -30.43
CA PRO A 592 14.37 23.65 -29.76
C PRO A 592 13.46 24.61 -28.99
N SER A 593 12.14 24.44 -29.11
CA SER A 593 11.12 25.27 -28.46
C SER A 593 9.86 24.46 -28.14
N LEU A 594 9.14 24.91 -27.11
CA LEU A 594 7.84 24.37 -26.71
C LEU A 594 6.72 25.30 -27.16
N THR A 595 5.61 24.72 -27.63
CA THR A 595 4.44 25.46 -28.10
C THR A 595 3.14 24.73 -27.74
N VAL A 596 2.08 25.48 -27.48
CA VAL A 596 0.71 24.94 -27.35
C VAL A 596 -0.02 24.87 -28.70
N LYS A 597 0.53 25.51 -29.74
CA LYS A 597 0.01 25.43 -31.11
C LYS A 597 0.60 24.20 -31.79
N ARG A 598 -0.24 23.32 -32.32
CA ARG A 598 0.20 22.13 -33.05
C ARG A 598 1.08 22.55 -34.25
N PRO A 599 2.38 22.18 -34.29
CA PRO A 599 3.31 22.69 -35.30
C PRO A 599 3.14 22.00 -36.67
N LEU A 600 2.76 20.71 -36.68
CA LEU A 600 2.51 19.91 -37.87
C LEU A 600 1.29 19.00 -37.62
N LEU A 601 0.57 18.63 -38.67
CA LEU A 601 -0.65 17.78 -38.56
C LEU A 601 -0.40 16.46 -37.80
N ASN A 602 0.77 15.85 -38.00
CA ASN A 602 1.18 14.59 -37.38
C ASN A 602 2.04 14.77 -36.11
N ALA A 603 2.22 16.00 -35.62
CA ALA A 603 3.01 16.26 -34.42
C ALA A 603 2.34 15.59 -33.20
N ARG A 604 3.12 14.80 -32.46
CA ARG A 604 2.67 14.22 -31.20
C ARG A 604 2.98 15.18 -30.05
N PRO A 605 2.05 15.38 -29.10
CA PRO A 605 2.34 16.15 -27.89
C PRO A 605 3.52 15.53 -27.14
N LEU A 606 4.42 16.38 -26.64
CA LEU A 606 5.48 15.96 -25.73
C LEU A 606 4.88 15.66 -24.35
N PHE A 607 4.02 16.56 -23.87
CA PHE A 607 3.27 16.42 -22.61
C PHE A 607 1.98 17.25 -22.66
N TYR A 608 1.17 17.13 -21.63
CA TYR A 608 -0.03 17.90 -21.39
C TYR A 608 0.10 18.72 -20.10
N ALA A 609 -0.46 19.93 -20.11
CA ALA A 609 -0.34 20.91 -19.05
C ALA A 609 -1.68 21.56 -18.73
N LEU A 610 -1.75 22.30 -17.63
CA LEU A 610 -2.92 23.09 -17.28
C LEU A 610 -3.00 24.35 -18.19
N PRO A 611 -4.20 24.77 -18.60
CA PRO A 611 -4.38 26.01 -19.38
C PRO A 611 -3.95 27.23 -18.55
N THR A 612 -3.64 28.34 -19.22
CA THR A 612 -3.20 29.59 -18.57
C THR A 612 -4.28 30.25 -17.69
N ALA A 613 -5.56 30.01 -17.99
CA ALA A 613 -6.67 30.49 -17.18
C ALA A 613 -6.66 29.83 -15.79
N GLU A 614 -6.64 30.63 -14.72
CA GLU A 614 -6.62 30.12 -13.36
C GLU A 614 -8.00 29.59 -12.92
N PRO A 615 -8.08 28.41 -12.28
CA PRO A 615 -9.31 28.00 -11.64
C PRO A 615 -9.57 28.90 -10.43
N GLY A 616 -10.81 28.98 -9.96
CA GLY A 616 -11.18 29.79 -8.78
C GLY A 616 -10.49 29.38 -7.46
N ARG A 617 -9.66 28.32 -7.44
CA ARG A 617 -8.85 27.90 -6.29
C ARG A 617 -7.36 27.89 -6.67
N GLU A 618 -6.57 28.67 -5.96
CA GLU A 618 -5.12 28.70 -6.11
C GLU A 618 -4.48 27.38 -5.61
N ASN A 619 -3.57 26.82 -6.40
CA ASN A 619 -2.79 25.62 -6.06
C ASN A 619 -1.32 26.01 -5.92
N SER A 620 -0.76 25.92 -4.72
CA SER A 620 0.59 26.40 -4.42
C SER A 620 1.71 25.59 -5.08
N ASN A 621 1.42 24.37 -5.53
CA ASN A 621 2.35 23.50 -6.26
C ASN A 621 2.24 23.64 -7.78
N VAL A 622 1.27 24.40 -8.28
CA VAL A 622 1.16 24.75 -9.69
C VAL A 622 1.80 26.13 -9.93
N ALA A 623 2.46 26.29 -11.08
CA ALA A 623 3.02 27.55 -11.51
C ALA A 623 2.84 27.78 -13.01
N ALA A 624 2.78 29.05 -13.39
CA ALA A 624 2.95 29.47 -14.76
C ALA A 624 4.34 29.06 -15.30
N LEU A 625 4.34 28.44 -16.49
CA LEU A 625 5.57 28.10 -17.22
C LEU A 625 5.85 29.21 -18.22
N TYR A 626 6.96 29.93 -18.03
CA TYR A 626 7.37 31.02 -18.91
C TYR A 626 8.45 30.57 -19.87
N GLU A 627 8.43 31.14 -21.07
CA GLU A 627 9.54 31.07 -22.02
C GLU A 627 10.53 32.21 -21.72
N TYR A 628 11.81 31.87 -21.74
CA TYR A 628 12.93 32.80 -21.66
C TYR A 628 13.75 32.70 -22.93
N ARG A 629 14.15 33.85 -23.45
CA ARG A 629 14.91 34.01 -24.69
C ARG A 629 16.28 34.59 -24.38
N TYR A 630 17.33 33.95 -24.85
CA TYR A 630 18.67 34.54 -24.76
C TYR A 630 18.86 35.56 -25.88
N SER A 631 19.25 36.80 -25.52
CA SER A 631 19.31 37.95 -26.43
C SER A 631 20.19 37.73 -27.66
N ASP A 632 21.27 36.96 -27.52
CA ASP A 632 22.32 36.91 -28.54
C ASP A 632 22.18 35.70 -29.46
N THR A 633 21.71 34.57 -28.91
CA THR A 633 21.69 33.26 -29.60
C THR A 633 20.30 32.76 -29.92
N GLU A 634 19.25 33.49 -29.51
CA GLU A 634 17.83 33.09 -29.61
C GLU A 634 17.51 31.76 -28.92
N GLN A 635 18.40 31.25 -28.04
CA GLN A 635 18.12 30.05 -27.25
C GLN A 635 16.87 30.23 -26.41
N ARG A 636 16.15 29.11 -26.20
CA ARG A 636 14.92 29.06 -25.41
C ARG A 636 15.14 28.25 -24.14
N LEU A 637 14.57 28.73 -23.05
CA LEU A 637 14.54 28.07 -21.75
C LEU A 637 13.15 28.24 -21.14
N TYR A 638 12.61 27.19 -20.54
CA TYR A 638 11.30 27.18 -19.91
C TYR A 638 11.45 26.98 -18.41
N SER A 639 10.83 27.86 -17.62
CA SER A 639 10.97 27.89 -16.16
C SER A 639 9.68 28.31 -15.47
N THR A 640 9.46 27.78 -14.27
CA THR A 640 8.38 28.16 -13.36
C THR A 640 8.73 29.36 -12.46
N ARG A 641 10.01 29.77 -12.46
CA ARG A 641 10.45 30.97 -11.74
C ARG A 641 10.02 32.20 -12.51
N ALA A 642 9.51 33.22 -11.82
CA ALA A 642 9.11 34.48 -12.45
C ALA A 642 10.32 35.31 -12.90
N GLN A 643 11.47 35.19 -12.23
CA GLN A 643 12.73 35.82 -12.62
C GLN A 643 13.83 34.76 -12.64
N LEU A 644 14.73 34.86 -13.61
CA LEU A 644 15.94 34.03 -13.68
C LEU A 644 17.13 34.89 -13.27
N ASP A 645 17.95 34.38 -12.36
CA ASP A 645 19.22 35.00 -11.97
C ASP A 645 20.30 34.74 -13.03
N LYS A 646 19.97 34.95 -14.32
CA LYS A 646 20.86 34.73 -15.46
C LYS A 646 20.84 35.94 -16.39
N LYS A 647 21.97 36.64 -16.50
CA LYS A 647 22.14 37.78 -17.42
C LYS A 647 21.87 37.35 -18.86
N GLY A 648 21.21 38.21 -19.64
CA GLY A 648 20.92 37.99 -21.07
C GLY A 648 19.65 37.16 -21.38
N TRP A 649 18.93 36.65 -20.35
CA TRP A 649 17.67 35.93 -20.55
C TRP A 649 16.45 36.82 -20.33
N ILE A 650 15.63 37.00 -21.35
CA ILE A 650 14.42 37.83 -21.34
C ILE A 650 13.18 36.93 -21.28
N ARG A 651 12.31 37.14 -20.29
CA ARG A 651 11.05 36.40 -20.12
C ARG A 651 9.98 36.90 -21.10
N THR A 652 9.15 36.00 -21.62
CA THR A 652 7.90 36.40 -22.29
C THR A 652 6.89 37.00 -21.31
N GLU A 653 6.04 37.91 -21.81
CA GLU A 653 4.99 38.53 -20.99
C GLU A 653 3.95 37.50 -20.53
N LYS A 654 3.42 36.72 -21.48
CA LYS A 654 2.43 35.68 -21.22
C LYS A 654 3.10 34.33 -20.96
N PRO A 655 2.60 33.53 -20.01
CA PRO A 655 3.06 32.17 -19.83
C PRO A 655 2.58 31.26 -20.97
N LEU A 656 3.35 30.20 -21.23
CA LEU A 656 3.00 29.17 -22.22
C LEU A 656 1.80 28.34 -21.76
N CYS A 657 1.82 27.91 -20.50
CA CYS A 657 0.82 27.09 -19.84
C CYS A 657 1.08 27.14 -18.31
N ARG A 658 0.38 26.30 -17.54
CA ARG A 658 0.70 26.05 -16.12
C ARG A 658 1.10 24.60 -15.91
N VAL A 659 2.09 24.38 -15.06
CA VAL A 659 2.71 23.08 -14.78
C VAL A 659 2.90 22.89 -13.29
N TRP A 660 3.23 21.67 -12.89
CA TRP A 660 3.53 21.34 -11.50
C TRP A 660 5.00 21.66 -11.20
N LYS A 661 5.26 22.28 -10.05
CA LYS A 661 6.61 22.66 -9.62
C LYS A 661 7.45 21.41 -9.35
N ALA A 662 8.73 21.46 -9.66
CA ALA A 662 9.66 20.47 -9.13
C ALA A 662 9.88 20.71 -7.63
N PRO A 663 9.90 19.67 -6.77
CA PRO A 663 10.30 19.82 -5.38
C PRO A 663 11.68 20.48 -5.25
N ALA A 664 11.91 21.20 -4.16
CA ALA A 664 13.17 21.93 -3.95
C ALA A 664 14.39 21.02 -3.72
N ASN A 665 14.18 19.74 -3.41
CA ASN A 665 15.25 18.79 -3.09
C ASN A 665 15.97 18.30 -4.36
N THR A 666 17.26 17.98 -4.24
CA THR A 666 18.05 17.37 -5.33
C THR A 666 17.36 16.10 -5.83
N PRO A 667 17.08 15.98 -7.14
CA PRO A 667 16.41 14.81 -7.69
C PRO A 667 17.33 13.61 -7.58
N LEU A 668 16.79 12.52 -7.03
CA LEU A 668 17.51 11.26 -6.91
C LEU A 668 17.16 10.40 -8.11
N ILE A 669 18.20 10.02 -8.85
CA ILE A 669 18.06 9.28 -10.09
C ILE A 669 19.05 8.12 -10.03
N ASP A 670 18.55 6.91 -10.19
CA ASP A 670 19.36 5.73 -10.45
C ASP A 670 19.15 5.30 -11.90
N SER A 671 19.95 5.85 -12.80
CA SER A 671 19.79 5.67 -14.25
C SER A 671 20.09 4.27 -14.74
N GLN A 672 20.81 3.47 -13.95
CA GLN A 672 21.18 2.10 -14.27
C GLN A 672 20.15 1.08 -13.76
N ALA A 673 19.25 1.49 -12.86
CA ALA A 673 18.22 0.63 -12.33
C ALA A 673 17.17 0.25 -13.39
N ARG A 674 16.89 -1.05 -13.48
CA ARG A 674 15.86 -1.66 -14.32
C ARG A 674 15.02 -2.64 -13.49
N PRO A 675 13.78 -2.93 -13.91
CA PRO A 675 12.95 -3.92 -13.22
C PRO A 675 13.65 -5.28 -13.20
N ALA A 676 13.61 -5.98 -12.07
CA ALA A 676 14.01 -7.39 -12.05
C ALA A 676 12.88 -8.26 -12.60
N ALA A 677 13.23 -9.28 -13.39
CA ALA A 677 12.28 -10.27 -13.86
C ALA A 677 11.76 -11.14 -12.70
N GLY A 678 10.52 -11.63 -12.83
CA GLY A 678 9.94 -12.60 -11.90
C GLY A 678 9.15 -12.00 -10.75
N TYR A 679 8.42 -10.91 -11.00
CA TYR A 679 7.26 -10.54 -10.19
C TYR A 679 5.99 -11.14 -10.77
#